data_AF-A0A0W4ZJ51-F1
#
_entry.id   AF-A0A0W4ZJ51-F1
#
_cell.length_a   1.000
_cell.length_b   1.000
_cell.length_c   1.000
_cell.angle_alpha   90.00
_cell.angle_beta   90.00
_cell.angle_gamma   90.00
#
_symmetry.space_group_name_H-M   'P 1'
#
loop_
_entity.id
_entity.type
_entity.pdbx_description
1 polymer ?
#
loop_
_entity_poly.entity_id
_entity_poly.type
_entity_poly.pdbx_seq_one_letter_code
_entity_poly.pdbx_strand_id
1 'polypeptide(L)'
;MDDIYGYIFEENKWVHFLENHPIFSVSEKEQELIGNMKNRRSLIAVRQTEVFVAVDRTIRYADLKDCKIEENQKDMRMEYKEFKLKKISFHIERLIINMCGTILVVVGSHDLATIFLPTYLNSLEENSLRDIFVGRKYYSQIEIVSVLFHPASKNFSTILVLSSDAVIRVFELSLSFEESEQSIDLISGTGRTRKKGSFIVDEDVFQVSDFCFDSKANEWSLFTLYVLLQNGDIYSICPLVPTNCMVQRSYLNRLACYISTKSQQLEKSKDSTSSISLENESIRMQTRWISDILGQVSLINDYGLGSPLSQNLDMQDLVTFRRPNISKFPVLIQGPFLFQPAPLEFSSQHVTASNIITLGTNVVGILIISYADGKIDVCVEVERVEPKWVLSKDEEFPPPVNYLATYETITVLDSKNACDSRENVALNTFLIQDVTKTNTFYFYYKTCIYSVVLGWLEKLEKNDNIEVTSIAFLLSEGIQHSSISKLIDMNSLSYSSPTIIGCDFLTHAYFGHSLIFWSTAFNCTLIELDITNQIQLGNALEESNSKDTSVSGKNDHLKYFSLLTLPVYLVSMESLNFLKEVPSFIIPDEFQNKLVVSQEFLRFLGKVTLETRKNTEKLHNLVVSMYRRLELQGREFMRQLEKLYVLKNKVDSIVSKNSSERLKDAINNQKNLQKRADQILQKLIKSHSPTLSDNEKKWFDELKRIKMKTYGSRGFNEKILSLSKQFEAIKLERAHNKPAIDLSSKDKLHEPVTMSQINQIRLILDEQEQHISQTKSKLKKLSNILGAKSEIMEIF
;
A
#
# COMPACT_ATOMS: atom_id res chain seq x y z
N MET A 1 8.61 -25.99 -10.84
CA MET A 1 7.75 -24.90 -11.32
C MET A 1 6.32 -25.39 -11.38
N ASP A 2 6.02 -26.50 -12.06
CA ASP A 2 4.65 -27.06 -12.09
C ASP A 2 4.20 -27.59 -10.70
N ASP A 3 5.10 -28.11 -9.85
CA ASP A 3 4.77 -28.52 -8.46
C ASP A 3 4.56 -27.36 -7.47
N ILE A 4 4.98 -26.14 -7.82
CA ILE A 4 4.83 -24.94 -6.97
C ILE A 4 3.45 -24.31 -7.20
N TYR A 5 2.95 -24.37 -8.44
CA TYR A 5 1.62 -23.86 -8.77
C TYR A 5 0.48 -24.75 -8.23
N GLY A 6 0.68 -26.06 -8.13
CA GLY A 6 -0.27 -26.95 -7.45
C GLY A 6 -0.40 -26.66 -5.96
N TYR A 7 0.71 -26.30 -5.30
CA TYR A 7 0.75 -25.94 -3.88
C TYR A 7 0.04 -24.60 -3.59
N ILE A 8 0.23 -23.60 -4.46
CA ILE A 8 -0.40 -22.27 -4.34
C ILE A 8 -1.92 -22.32 -4.59
N PHE A 9 -2.40 -23.27 -5.42
CA PHE A 9 -3.84 -23.43 -5.69
C PHE A 9 -4.57 -24.25 -4.61
N GLU A 10 -3.89 -25.13 -3.89
CA GLU A 10 -4.46 -25.81 -2.72
C GLU A 10 -4.57 -24.88 -1.49
N GLU A 11 -3.72 -23.86 -1.36
CA GLU A 11 -3.72 -22.92 -0.21
C GLU A 11 -4.90 -21.93 -0.18
N ASN A 12 -5.64 -21.74 -1.28
CA ASN A 12 -6.63 -20.65 -1.42
C ASN A 12 -8.10 -21.09 -1.62
N LYS A 13 -8.42 -22.38 -1.54
CA LYS A 13 -9.82 -22.85 -1.69
C LYS A 13 -10.74 -22.32 -0.59
N TRP A 14 -10.27 -22.26 0.66
CA TRP A 14 -11.01 -21.62 1.78
C TRP A 14 -11.35 -20.14 1.55
N VAL A 15 -10.58 -19.41 0.73
CA VAL A 15 -10.89 -18.01 0.38
C VAL A 15 -12.20 -17.94 -0.41
N HIS A 16 -12.39 -18.83 -1.40
CA HIS A 16 -13.66 -18.93 -2.13
C HIS A 16 -14.84 -19.38 -1.25
N PHE A 17 -14.59 -20.20 -0.22
CA PHE A 17 -15.61 -20.53 0.78
C PHE A 17 -15.95 -19.32 1.67
N LEU A 18 -14.98 -18.46 1.96
CA LEU A 18 -15.19 -17.20 2.68
C LEU A 18 -16.03 -16.22 1.85
N GLU A 19 -15.80 -16.12 0.54
CA GLU A 19 -16.61 -15.25 -0.35
C GLU A 19 -18.10 -15.63 -0.30
N ASN A 20 -18.39 -16.93 -0.14
CA ASN A 20 -19.76 -17.44 -0.08
C ASN A 20 -20.29 -17.62 1.36
N HIS A 21 -19.56 -17.17 2.37
CA HIS A 21 -19.93 -17.39 3.76
C HIS A 21 -21.24 -16.64 4.11
N PRO A 22 -22.21 -17.30 4.76
CA PRO A 22 -23.52 -16.70 5.04
C PRO A 22 -23.46 -15.46 5.94
N ILE A 23 -22.40 -15.30 6.73
CA ILE A 23 -22.17 -14.09 7.56
C ILE A 23 -22.25 -12.80 6.73
N PHE A 24 -21.74 -12.82 5.49
CA PHE A 24 -21.67 -11.66 4.61
C PHE A 24 -22.84 -11.55 3.64
N SER A 25 -23.79 -12.50 3.68
CA SER A 25 -24.97 -12.46 2.82
C SER A 25 -25.91 -11.33 3.26
N VAL A 26 -26.23 -10.41 2.34
CA VAL A 26 -27.11 -9.26 2.59
C VAL A 26 -28.35 -9.40 1.72
N SER A 27 -29.53 -9.19 2.30
CA SER A 27 -30.78 -9.14 1.52
C SER A 27 -30.90 -7.85 0.71
N GLU A 28 -31.65 -7.85 -0.40
CA GLU A 28 -31.81 -6.66 -1.26
C GLU A 28 -32.33 -5.43 -0.49
N LYS A 29 -33.20 -5.62 0.51
CA LYS A 29 -33.70 -4.54 1.38
C LYS A 29 -32.62 -3.97 2.30
N GLU A 30 -31.74 -4.82 2.82
CA GLU A 30 -30.60 -4.39 3.62
C GLU A 30 -29.56 -3.69 2.75
N GLN A 31 -29.37 -4.10 1.48
CA GLN A 31 -28.49 -3.41 0.53
C GLN A 31 -29.00 -1.99 0.20
N GLU A 32 -30.31 -1.81 0.02
CA GLU A 32 -30.91 -0.48 -0.20
C GLU A 32 -30.78 0.43 1.03
N LEU A 33 -30.99 -0.11 2.24
CA LEU A 33 -30.80 0.62 3.50
C LEU A 33 -29.35 0.99 3.72
N ILE A 34 -28.43 0.04 3.48
CA ILE A 34 -26.98 0.30 3.52
C ILE A 34 -26.66 1.38 2.50
N GLY A 35 -27.14 1.30 1.25
CA GLY A 35 -26.92 2.29 0.19
C GLY A 35 -27.30 3.73 0.56
N ASN A 36 -28.39 3.92 1.31
CA ASN A 36 -28.92 5.23 1.70
C ASN A 36 -28.22 5.90 2.89
N MET A 37 -27.37 5.18 3.63
CA MET A 37 -26.63 5.75 4.77
C MET A 37 -25.50 6.66 4.28
N LYS A 38 -25.47 7.91 4.77
CA LYS A 38 -24.35 8.84 4.57
C LYS A 38 -23.18 8.45 5.49
N ASN A 39 -21.96 8.62 4.99
CA ASN A 39 -20.68 8.53 5.70
C ASN A 39 -20.13 7.13 6.05
N ARG A 40 -18.81 7.02 5.81
CA ARG A 40 -17.78 6.11 6.38
C ARG A 40 -18.27 4.82 7.06
N ARG A 41 -18.43 3.77 6.26
CA ARG A 41 -18.83 2.44 6.73
C ARG A 41 -17.59 1.61 7.07
N SER A 42 -17.42 1.30 8.36
CA SER A 42 -16.64 0.14 8.79
C SER A 42 -17.56 -0.75 9.59
N LEU A 43 -18.40 -1.51 8.88
CA LEU A 43 -19.32 -2.48 9.51
C LEU A 43 -18.64 -3.81 9.82
N ILE A 44 -17.33 -3.90 9.58
CA ILE A 44 -16.50 -5.05 9.92
C ILE A 44 -15.54 -4.66 11.02
N ALA A 45 -15.37 -5.55 11.98
CA ALA A 45 -14.26 -5.50 12.91
C ALA A 45 -13.72 -6.91 13.16
N VAL A 46 -12.40 -7.06 13.21
CA VAL A 46 -11.71 -8.35 13.33
C VAL A 46 -10.96 -8.42 14.65
N ARG A 47 -11.15 -9.53 15.38
CA ARG A 47 -10.39 -9.88 16.58
C ARG A 47 -9.59 -11.13 16.31
N GLN A 48 -8.32 -10.97 15.92
CA GLN A 48 -7.40 -12.07 15.59
C GLN A 48 -7.94 -12.98 14.46
N THR A 49 -8.78 -13.97 14.79
CA THR A 49 -9.43 -14.88 13.81
C THR A 49 -10.94 -14.75 13.78
N GLU A 50 -11.52 -14.01 14.72
CA GLU A 50 -12.95 -13.80 14.81
C GLU A 50 -13.35 -12.56 14.03
N VAL A 51 -14.45 -12.65 13.29
CA VAL A 51 -15.00 -11.55 12.48
C VAL A 51 -16.37 -11.17 13.04
N PHE A 52 -16.54 -9.88 13.26
CA PHE A 52 -17.81 -9.26 13.64
C PHE A 52 -18.32 -8.43 12.46
N VAL A 53 -19.54 -8.72 12.02
CA VAL A 53 -20.20 -8.02 10.91
C VAL A 53 -21.49 -7.41 11.42
N ALA A 54 -21.62 -6.09 11.32
CA ALA A 54 -22.87 -5.40 11.61
C ALA A 54 -23.80 -5.46 10.38
N VAL A 55 -24.99 -5.99 10.58
CA VAL A 55 -26.08 -5.93 9.60
C VAL A 55 -27.26 -5.26 10.27
N ASP A 56 -27.56 -4.04 9.84
CA ASP A 56 -28.68 -3.24 10.35
C ASP A 56 -28.60 -2.96 11.87
N ARG A 57 -29.25 -3.81 12.68
CA ARG A 57 -29.30 -3.74 14.15
C ARG A 57 -28.73 -4.97 14.84
N THR A 58 -28.25 -5.95 14.08
CA THR A 58 -27.69 -7.19 14.60
C THR A 58 -26.20 -7.27 14.29
N ILE A 59 -25.48 -7.96 15.16
CA ILE A 59 -24.06 -8.25 14.94
C ILE A 59 -23.93 -9.74 14.71
N ARG A 60 -23.44 -10.11 13.53
CA ARG A 60 -23.12 -11.48 13.18
C ARG A 60 -21.67 -11.77 13.54
N TYR A 61 -21.43 -12.99 14.01
CA TYR A 61 -20.14 -13.47 14.49
C TYR A 61 -19.79 -14.80 13.82
N ALA A 62 -18.54 -14.94 13.40
CA ALA A 62 -17.93 -16.21 12.98
C ALA A 62 -16.44 -16.24 13.33
N ASP A 63 -15.92 -17.42 13.68
CA ASP A 63 -14.47 -17.66 13.76
C ASP A 63 -13.97 -18.25 12.44
N LEU A 64 -13.02 -17.57 11.81
CA LEU A 64 -12.45 -18.01 10.53
C LEU A 64 -11.59 -19.26 10.68
N LYS A 65 -11.11 -19.59 11.89
CA LYS A 65 -10.40 -20.85 12.14
C LYS A 65 -11.27 -22.05 11.77
N ASP A 66 -12.53 -22.02 12.15
CA ASP A 66 -13.47 -23.11 11.88
C ASP A 66 -13.68 -23.22 10.36
N CYS A 67 -13.81 -22.09 9.66
CA CYS A 67 -13.93 -22.05 8.19
C CYS A 67 -12.72 -22.70 7.47
N LYS A 68 -11.49 -22.52 7.98
CA LYS A 68 -10.28 -23.11 7.39
C LYS A 68 -10.07 -24.58 7.79
N ILE A 69 -10.55 -25.00 8.96
CA ILE A 69 -10.45 -26.40 9.44
C ILE A 69 -11.50 -27.28 8.78
N GLU A 70 -12.72 -26.76 8.59
CA GLU A 70 -13.88 -27.44 7.99
C GLU A 70 -13.71 -27.75 6.49
N GLU A 71 -12.73 -27.13 5.82
CA GLU A 71 -12.28 -27.50 4.47
C GLU A 71 -11.89 -28.99 4.36
N ASN A 72 -11.53 -29.63 5.48
CA ASN A 72 -11.17 -31.04 5.54
C ASN A 72 -12.34 -32.00 5.81
N GLN A 73 -13.55 -31.50 6.14
CA GLN A 73 -14.73 -32.32 6.47
C GLN A 73 -15.96 -31.85 5.69
N LYS A 74 -16.25 -32.55 4.58
CA LYS A 74 -17.18 -32.13 3.51
C LYS A 74 -18.67 -31.95 3.87
N ASP A 75 -19.13 -32.08 5.12
CA ASP A 75 -20.56 -32.27 5.42
C ASP A 75 -21.16 -31.46 6.59
N MET A 76 -20.55 -30.37 7.07
CA MET A 76 -21.17 -29.49 8.08
C MET A 76 -21.54 -28.12 7.50
N ARG A 77 -22.75 -27.64 7.82
CA ARG A 77 -23.22 -26.30 7.42
C ARG A 77 -22.44 -25.25 8.19
N MET A 78 -21.86 -24.27 7.48
CA MET A 78 -21.17 -23.13 8.08
C MET A 78 -22.13 -22.37 9.02
N GLU A 79 -21.90 -22.44 10.32
CA GLU A 79 -22.73 -21.78 11.33
C GLU A 79 -22.17 -20.39 11.66
N TYR A 80 -23.00 -19.35 11.56
CA TYR A 80 -22.71 -18.04 12.15
C TYR A 80 -23.66 -17.81 13.32
N LYS A 81 -23.18 -17.12 14.35
CA LYS A 81 -24.04 -16.69 15.46
C LYS A 81 -24.52 -15.27 15.21
N GLU A 82 -25.82 -15.04 15.36
CA GLU A 82 -26.40 -13.71 15.31
C GLU A 82 -26.68 -13.21 16.73
N PHE A 83 -26.04 -12.11 17.11
CA PHE A 83 -26.32 -11.44 18.38
C PHE A 83 -27.36 -10.35 18.15
N LYS A 84 -28.58 -10.58 18.65
CA LYS A 84 -29.65 -9.59 18.67
C LYS A 84 -29.51 -8.70 19.90
N LEU A 85 -29.07 -7.47 19.68
CA LEU A 85 -28.79 -6.51 20.74
C LEU A 85 -30.10 -5.90 21.24
N LYS A 86 -30.66 -6.46 22.33
CA LYS A 86 -31.98 -6.09 22.85
C LYS A 86 -32.14 -4.61 23.22
N LYS A 87 -31.06 -3.90 23.56
CA LYS A 87 -31.15 -2.48 23.92
C LYS A 87 -30.80 -1.53 22.78
N ILE A 88 -30.20 -1.99 21.68
CA ILE A 88 -29.81 -1.13 20.56
C ILE A 88 -31.00 -0.99 19.60
N SER A 89 -31.53 0.22 19.50
CA SER A 89 -32.66 0.55 18.62
C SER A 89 -32.25 1.32 17.36
N PHE A 90 -30.99 1.71 17.27
CA PHE A 90 -30.42 2.51 16.19
C PHE A 90 -29.66 1.63 15.18
N HIS A 91 -29.46 2.17 13.97
CA HIS A 91 -28.72 1.50 12.89
C HIS A 91 -27.22 1.67 13.08
N ILE A 92 -26.45 0.59 12.91
CA ILE A 92 -25.01 0.59 13.10
C ILE A 92 -24.32 1.18 11.87
N GLU A 93 -23.48 2.19 12.07
CA GLU A 93 -22.67 2.83 11.01
C GLU A 93 -21.18 2.43 11.11
N ARG A 94 -20.68 2.22 12.33
CA ARG A 94 -19.27 1.85 12.56
C ARG A 94 -19.10 0.89 13.72
N LEU A 95 -18.25 -0.11 13.53
CA LEU A 95 -17.74 -1.01 14.55
C LEU A 95 -16.26 -0.72 14.81
N ILE A 96 -15.87 -0.63 16.08
CA ILE A 96 -14.48 -0.43 16.48
C ILE A 96 -14.15 -1.36 17.64
N ILE A 97 -13.12 -2.19 17.48
CA ILE A 97 -12.62 -3.07 18.52
C ILE A 97 -11.39 -2.45 19.18
N ASN A 98 -11.26 -2.61 20.48
CA ASN A 98 -10.06 -2.18 21.20
C ASN A 98 -8.85 -3.07 20.87
N MET A 99 -7.63 -2.56 21.02
CA MET A 99 -6.41 -3.32 20.73
C MET A 99 -6.27 -4.63 21.54
N CYS A 100 -6.92 -4.73 22.71
CA CYS A 100 -6.97 -5.96 23.50
C CYS A 100 -8.05 -6.96 23.06
N GLY A 101 -8.99 -6.60 22.19
CA GLY A 101 -10.11 -7.45 21.77
C GLY A 101 -11.19 -7.72 22.83
N THR A 102 -11.22 -6.95 23.92
CA THR A 102 -12.18 -7.12 25.03
C THR A 102 -13.42 -6.23 24.93
N ILE A 103 -13.33 -5.10 24.21
CA ILE A 103 -14.41 -4.11 24.09
C ILE A 103 -14.66 -3.84 22.61
N LEU A 104 -15.91 -3.97 22.19
CA LEU A 104 -16.42 -3.60 20.88
C LEU A 104 -17.33 -2.38 21.04
N VAL A 105 -17.01 -1.29 20.38
CA VAL A 105 -17.83 -0.08 20.32
C VAL A 105 -18.67 -0.12 19.05
N VAL A 106 -19.97 0.10 19.23
CA VAL A 106 -20.99 0.20 18.19
C VAL A 106 -21.43 1.66 18.11
N VAL A 107 -21.22 2.28 16.95
CA VAL A 107 -21.52 3.69 16.71
C VAL A 107 -22.67 3.79 15.70
N GLY A 108 -23.68 4.59 16.02
CA GLY A 108 -24.64 5.11 15.06
C GLY A 108 -24.56 6.64 14.99
N SER A 109 -25.39 7.24 14.13
CA SER A 109 -25.43 8.70 13.94
C SER A 109 -25.57 9.52 15.22
N HIS A 110 -26.42 9.11 16.16
CA HIS A 110 -26.72 9.86 17.40
C HIS A 110 -26.57 9.06 18.69
N ASP A 111 -26.22 7.78 18.62
CA ASP A 111 -26.12 6.91 19.78
C ASP A 111 -24.84 6.08 19.72
N LEU A 112 -24.26 5.82 20.89
CA LEU A 112 -23.06 5.00 21.06
C LEU A 112 -23.29 3.92 22.11
N ALA A 113 -22.91 2.70 21.79
CA ALA A 113 -22.99 1.56 22.70
C ALA A 113 -21.66 0.80 22.76
N THR A 114 -21.33 0.28 23.93
CA THR A 114 -20.18 -0.58 24.17
C THR A 114 -20.63 -1.98 24.52
N ILE A 115 -20.04 -2.97 23.86
CA ILE A 115 -20.25 -4.39 24.06
C ILE A 115 -18.96 -4.98 24.64
N PHE A 116 -19.08 -5.63 25.79
CA PHE A 116 -17.96 -6.36 26.38
C PHE A 116 -17.90 -7.77 25.77
N LEU A 117 -16.82 -8.02 25.03
CA LEU A 117 -16.57 -9.30 24.38
C LEU A 117 -15.82 -10.24 25.35
N PRO A 118 -16.37 -11.40 25.71
CA PRO A 118 -15.64 -12.41 26.46
C PRO A 118 -14.57 -13.11 25.60
N THR A 119 -13.66 -13.81 26.28
CA THR A 119 -12.52 -14.51 25.68
C THR A 119 -12.93 -15.71 24.82
N TYR A 120 -14.07 -16.34 25.12
CA TYR A 120 -14.62 -17.46 24.35
C TYR A 120 -16.09 -17.17 24.01
N LEU A 121 -16.36 -16.84 22.75
CA LEU A 121 -17.72 -16.54 22.27
C LEU A 121 -18.48 -17.80 21.82
N ASN A 122 -17.76 -18.89 21.52
CA ASN A 122 -18.35 -20.15 21.07
C ASN A 122 -19.23 -20.83 22.13
N SER A 123 -19.02 -20.56 23.42
CA SER A 123 -19.82 -21.14 24.52
C SER A 123 -21.04 -20.31 24.95
N LEU A 124 -21.26 -19.14 24.36
CA LEU A 124 -22.34 -18.25 24.77
C LEU A 124 -23.64 -18.50 24.00
N GLU A 125 -24.75 -18.40 24.73
CA GLU A 125 -26.10 -18.27 24.18
C GLU A 125 -26.30 -16.89 23.54
N GLU A 126 -27.09 -16.84 22.45
CA GLU A 126 -27.33 -15.72 21.52
C GLU A 126 -27.75 -14.38 22.18
N ASN A 127 -28.10 -14.37 23.47
CA ASN A 127 -28.67 -13.21 24.18
C ASN A 127 -27.85 -12.72 25.39
N SER A 128 -26.60 -13.16 25.56
CA SER A 128 -25.83 -12.95 26.80
C SER A 128 -24.82 -11.79 26.76
N LEU A 129 -24.68 -11.09 25.63
CA LEU A 129 -23.73 -9.96 25.52
C LEU A 129 -24.19 -8.76 26.35
N ARG A 130 -23.27 -8.22 27.16
CA ARG A 130 -23.52 -7.01 27.95
C ARG A 130 -23.37 -5.78 27.08
N ASP A 131 -24.50 -5.17 26.73
CA ASP A 131 -24.62 -3.91 26.02
C ASP A 131 -24.88 -2.74 26.98
N ILE A 132 -24.03 -1.72 26.92
CA ILE A 132 -24.13 -0.51 27.73
C ILE A 132 -24.04 0.70 26.81
N PHE A 133 -24.97 1.64 26.96
CA PHE A 133 -24.92 2.90 26.23
C PHE A 133 -23.92 3.86 26.86
N VAL A 134 -23.24 4.63 26.02
CA VAL A 134 -22.33 5.67 26.46
C VAL A 134 -22.89 7.04 26.11
N GLY A 135 -22.84 7.96 27.07
CA GLY A 135 -23.04 9.39 26.80
C GLY A 135 -24.43 9.77 26.27
N ARG A 136 -25.50 9.03 26.61
CA ARG A 136 -26.88 9.34 26.18
C ARG A 136 -27.27 10.81 26.41
N LYS A 137 -26.79 11.43 27.48
CA LYS A 137 -27.04 12.84 27.80
C LYS A 137 -26.52 13.83 26.74
N TYR A 138 -25.50 13.44 25.98
CA TYR A 138 -24.80 14.31 25.04
C TYR A 138 -25.25 14.08 23.58
N TYR A 139 -25.46 12.83 23.18
CA TYR A 139 -25.56 12.48 21.76
C TYR A 139 -26.98 12.40 21.21
N SER A 140 -28.03 12.42 22.05
CA SER A 140 -29.41 12.33 21.56
C SER A 140 -29.83 13.41 20.55
N GLN A 141 -29.13 14.55 20.50
CA GLN A 141 -29.39 15.64 19.56
C GLN A 141 -28.19 15.98 18.65
N ILE A 142 -27.02 15.39 18.91
CA ILE A 142 -25.76 15.77 18.28
C ILE A 142 -25.24 14.57 17.47
N GLU A 143 -24.78 14.81 16.26
CA GLU A 143 -24.23 13.75 15.40
C GLU A 143 -22.81 13.37 15.84
N ILE A 144 -22.52 12.07 15.82
CA ILE A 144 -21.19 11.52 16.10
C ILE A 144 -20.42 11.42 14.78
N VAL A 145 -19.28 12.10 14.69
CA VAL A 145 -18.46 12.16 13.47
C VAL A 145 -17.42 11.04 13.45
N SER A 146 -16.67 10.90 14.55
CA SER A 146 -15.61 9.91 14.66
C SER A 146 -15.39 9.47 16.10
N VAL A 147 -14.89 8.26 16.28
CA VAL A 147 -14.66 7.61 17.57
C VAL A 147 -13.34 6.87 17.50
N LEU A 148 -12.49 7.00 18.53
CA LEU A 148 -11.22 6.27 18.63
C LEU A 148 -10.93 5.85 20.07
N PHE A 149 -10.14 4.80 20.24
CA PHE A 149 -9.59 4.41 21.54
C PHE A 149 -8.32 5.20 21.85
N HIS A 150 -8.10 5.55 23.11
CA HIS A 150 -6.86 6.18 23.53
C HIS A 150 -5.70 5.16 23.55
N PRO A 151 -4.59 5.35 22.81
CA PRO A 151 -3.50 4.38 22.71
C PRO A 151 -2.83 4.05 24.04
N ALA A 152 -2.63 5.06 24.90
CA ALA A 152 -2.00 4.90 26.21
C ALA A 152 -2.98 4.53 27.36
N SER A 153 -4.24 4.21 27.10
CA SER A 153 -5.21 3.92 28.18
C SER A 153 -5.02 2.53 28.79
N LYS A 154 -5.29 2.41 30.09
CA LYS A 154 -5.24 1.11 30.77
C LYS A 154 -6.28 0.15 30.17
N ASN A 155 -5.81 -1.01 29.71
CA ASN A 155 -6.60 -2.03 29.01
C ASN A 155 -7.36 -1.53 27.77
N PHE A 156 -6.95 -0.39 27.18
CA PHE A 156 -7.67 0.25 26.07
C PHE A 156 -9.16 0.49 26.39
N SER A 157 -9.44 0.95 27.61
CA SER A 157 -10.81 1.17 28.11
C SER A 157 -11.30 2.62 28.00
N THR A 158 -10.45 3.54 27.52
CA THR A 158 -10.85 4.94 27.29
C THR A 158 -11.17 5.17 25.82
N ILE A 159 -12.35 5.72 25.56
CA ILE A 159 -12.80 6.12 24.23
C ILE A 159 -12.88 7.63 24.10
N LEU A 160 -12.60 8.13 22.91
CA LEU A 160 -12.76 9.52 22.51
C LEU A 160 -13.84 9.60 21.46
N VAL A 161 -14.77 10.51 21.66
CA VAL A 161 -15.89 10.74 20.75
C VAL A 161 -15.84 12.19 20.29
N LEU A 162 -15.71 12.38 18.99
CA LEU A 162 -15.83 13.66 18.31
C LEU A 162 -17.24 13.80 17.76
N SER A 163 -17.89 14.89 18.14
CA SER A 163 -19.23 15.24 17.67
C SER A 163 -19.22 16.44 16.71
N SER A 164 -20.33 16.61 16.00
CA SER A 164 -20.51 17.70 15.03
C SER A 164 -20.44 19.11 15.63
N ASP A 165 -20.62 19.24 16.95
CA ASP A 165 -20.46 20.48 17.71
C ASP A 165 -18.98 20.89 17.94
N ALA A 166 -18.01 20.21 17.30
CA ALA A 166 -16.58 20.40 17.47
C ALA A 166 -16.10 20.24 18.92
N VAL A 167 -16.75 19.36 19.69
CA VAL A 167 -16.33 18.99 21.05
C VAL A 167 -15.81 17.56 21.07
N ILE A 168 -14.64 17.38 21.67
CA ILE A 168 -14.06 16.05 21.91
C ILE A 168 -14.38 15.66 23.35
N ARG A 169 -15.08 14.54 23.53
CA ARG A 169 -15.43 13.99 24.84
C ARG A 169 -14.67 12.69 25.07
N VAL A 170 -13.99 12.61 26.20
CA VAL A 170 -13.23 11.44 26.64
C VAL A 170 -14.05 10.68 27.68
N PHE A 171 -14.30 9.40 27.44
CA PHE A 171 -15.02 8.52 28.37
C PHE A 171 -14.12 7.37 28.80
N GLU A 172 -13.88 7.23 30.09
CA GLU A 172 -13.28 6.03 30.65
C GLU A 172 -14.37 5.02 31.01
N LEU A 173 -14.46 3.95 30.22
CA LEU A 173 -15.50 2.92 30.37
C LEU A 173 -15.40 2.15 31.70
N SER A 174 -14.25 2.22 32.37
CA SER A 174 -14.04 1.62 33.69
C SER A 174 -14.64 2.45 34.85
N LEU A 175 -14.85 3.77 34.65
CA LEU A 175 -15.38 4.67 35.68
C LEU A 175 -16.85 4.99 35.47
N SER A 176 -17.21 5.50 34.28
CA SER A 176 -18.54 6.00 33.99
C SER A 176 -18.90 5.87 32.52
N PHE A 177 -20.12 5.39 32.26
CA PHE A 177 -20.68 5.30 30.91
C PHE A 177 -21.50 6.55 30.54
N GLU A 178 -22.08 7.27 31.51
CA GLU A 178 -22.91 8.44 31.22
C GLU A 178 -22.16 9.77 31.20
N GLU A 179 -21.15 9.93 32.06
CA GLU A 179 -20.44 11.19 32.26
C GLU A 179 -19.08 11.13 31.56
N SER A 180 -18.73 12.21 30.85
CA SER A 180 -17.43 12.38 30.21
C SER A 180 -16.38 12.82 31.25
N GLU A 181 -15.22 12.18 31.25
CA GLU A 181 -14.08 12.55 32.10
C GLU A 181 -13.53 13.93 31.72
N GLN A 182 -13.35 14.14 30.43
CA GLN A 182 -12.84 15.39 29.87
C GLN A 182 -13.69 15.77 28.67
N SER A 183 -14.09 17.05 28.61
CA SER A 183 -14.69 17.64 27.42
C SER A 183 -13.81 18.81 26.97
N ILE A 184 -13.36 18.76 25.72
CA ILE A 184 -12.53 19.80 25.11
C ILE A 184 -13.33 20.40 23.98
N ASP A 185 -13.71 21.66 24.15
CA ASP A 185 -14.35 22.44 23.10
C ASP A 185 -13.28 23.09 22.23
N LEU A 186 -13.23 22.69 20.95
CA LEU A 186 -12.26 23.21 20.00
C LEU A 186 -12.47 24.69 19.69
N ILE A 187 -13.72 25.16 19.72
CA ILE A 187 -14.09 26.54 19.42
C ILE A 187 -13.65 27.44 20.59
N SER A 188 -14.04 27.09 21.81
CA SER A 188 -13.63 27.85 23.00
C SER A 188 -12.12 27.77 23.25
N GLY A 189 -11.50 26.63 22.93
CA GLY A 189 -10.05 26.44 23.11
C GLY A 189 -9.17 27.19 22.12
N THR A 190 -9.72 27.68 21.00
CA THR A 190 -9.02 28.58 20.05
C THR A 190 -9.21 30.06 20.39
N GLY A 191 -9.78 30.38 21.57
CA GLY A 191 -10.05 31.76 22.02
C GLY A 191 -11.32 32.37 21.43
N ARG A 192 -12.11 31.61 20.65
CA ARG A 192 -13.38 32.07 20.08
C ARG A 192 -14.51 31.90 21.10
N THR A 193 -15.32 32.94 21.31
CA THR A 193 -16.41 32.88 22.30
C THR A 193 -17.71 32.35 21.70
N ARG A 194 -18.27 31.28 22.27
CA ARG A 194 -19.67 30.83 22.01
C ARG A 194 -20.66 31.75 22.74
N LYS A 195 -20.78 33.02 22.35
CA LYS A 195 -21.85 33.89 22.89
C LYS A 195 -23.15 33.65 22.10
N LYS A 196 -24.17 33.08 22.77
CA LYS A 196 -25.54 33.01 22.23
C LYS A 196 -25.99 34.43 21.80
N GLY A 197 -26.28 34.62 20.51
CA GLY A 197 -26.70 35.90 19.93
C GLY A 197 -25.60 36.69 19.19
N SER A 198 -24.37 36.18 19.14
CA SER A 198 -23.34 36.64 18.21
C SER A 198 -23.52 35.94 16.87
N PHE A 199 -23.71 36.67 15.77
CA PHE A 199 -23.60 36.11 14.42
C PHE A 199 -22.12 35.76 14.18
N ILE A 200 -21.77 34.49 14.35
CA ILE A 200 -20.48 33.96 13.91
C ILE A 200 -20.65 33.68 12.42
N VAL A 201 -19.91 34.38 11.57
CA VAL A 201 -19.91 34.19 10.10
C VAL A 201 -19.32 32.80 9.71
N ASP A 202 -18.78 32.07 10.69
CA ASP A 202 -17.87 30.93 10.51
C ASP A 202 -18.36 29.60 11.13
N GLU A 203 -19.65 29.41 11.49
CA GLU A 203 -20.12 28.08 11.94
C GLU A 203 -19.86 26.99 10.88
N ASP A 204 -19.92 27.35 9.59
CA ASP A 204 -19.58 26.47 8.47
C ASP A 204 -18.05 26.22 8.34
N VAL A 205 -17.20 27.08 8.91
CA VAL A 205 -15.73 26.95 8.82
C VAL A 205 -15.18 25.94 9.82
N PHE A 206 -15.83 25.79 10.98
CA PHE A 206 -15.37 24.91 12.07
C PHE A 206 -16.03 23.52 12.06
N GLN A 207 -16.45 23.05 10.89
CA GLN A 207 -16.99 21.72 10.73
C GLN A 207 -15.85 20.69 10.76
N VAL A 208 -15.89 19.78 11.74
CA VAL A 208 -14.83 18.77 11.92
C VAL A 208 -15.06 17.59 10.99
N SER A 209 -13.99 17.04 10.42
CA SER A 209 -14.04 15.88 9.53
C SER A 209 -13.55 14.60 10.21
N ASP A 210 -12.36 14.60 10.80
CA ASP A 210 -11.77 13.41 11.42
C ASP A 210 -10.69 13.77 12.42
N PHE A 211 -10.26 12.79 13.23
CA PHE A 211 -9.13 12.97 14.14
C PHE A 211 -8.33 11.68 14.27
N CYS A 212 -7.05 11.78 14.59
CA CYS A 212 -6.18 10.61 14.78
C CYS A 212 -5.13 10.86 15.87
N PHE A 213 -4.67 9.77 16.49
CA PHE A 213 -3.50 9.77 17.36
C PHE A 213 -2.27 9.37 16.57
N ASP A 214 -1.11 9.90 16.96
CA ASP A 214 0.15 9.45 16.39
C ASP A 214 0.43 7.97 16.72
N SER A 215 0.84 7.20 15.70
CA SER A 215 0.75 5.74 15.71
C SER A 215 1.93 5.04 16.38
N LYS A 216 3.11 5.69 16.48
CA LYS A 216 4.29 5.11 17.15
C LYS A 216 4.55 5.81 18.48
N ALA A 217 5.05 5.06 19.46
CA ALA A 217 5.41 5.56 20.78
C ALA A 217 6.81 6.19 20.82
N ASN A 218 6.99 7.39 20.27
CA ASN A 218 8.22 8.17 20.37
C ASN A 218 7.94 9.61 20.81
N GLU A 219 8.69 10.08 21.82
CA GLU A 219 8.57 11.42 22.42
C GLU A 219 7.19 11.68 23.05
N TRP A 220 6.35 12.54 22.45
CA TRP A 220 5.02 12.91 22.97
C TRP A 220 3.85 12.33 22.16
N SER A 221 4.15 11.63 21.07
CA SER A 221 3.19 11.11 20.08
C SER A 221 1.97 10.40 20.67
N LEU A 222 2.16 9.55 21.69
CA LEU A 222 1.06 8.80 22.33
C LEU A 222 -0.01 9.68 22.99
N PHE A 223 0.33 10.94 23.28
CA PHE A 223 -0.52 11.93 23.92
C PHE A 223 -0.87 13.09 22.98
N THR A 224 -0.46 13.02 21.71
CA THR A 224 -0.76 14.04 20.70
C THR A 224 -1.96 13.59 19.87
N LEU A 225 -3.01 14.42 19.88
CA LEU A 225 -4.20 14.23 19.06
C LEU A 225 -4.20 15.26 17.92
N TYR A 226 -4.36 14.80 16.68
CA TYR A 226 -4.56 15.65 15.51
C TYR A 226 -6.03 15.66 15.12
N VAL A 227 -6.55 16.85 14.84
CA VAL A 227 -7.94 17.09 14.45
C VAL A 227 -7.93 17.79 13.10
N LEU A 228 -8.67 17.23 12.14
CA LEU A 228 -8.85 17.76 10.80
C LEU A 228 -10.22 18.40 10.68
N LEU A 229 -10.26 19.63 10.16
CA LEU A 229 -11.49 20.31 9.76
C LEU A 229 -11.81 20.03 8.30
N GLN A 230 -13.07 20.21 7.90
CA GLN A 230 -13.51 20.01 6.51
C GLN A 230 -12.87 21.01 5.52
N ASN A 231 -12.45 22.18 6.01
CA ASN A 231 -11.73 23.18 5.22
C ASN A 231 -10.25 22.82 4.97
N GLY A 232 -9.74 21.74 5.56
CA GLY A 232 -8.34 21.30 5.44
C GLY A 232 -7.41 21.81 6.54
N ASP A 233 -7.90 22.62 7.48
CA ASP A 233 -7.10 23.06 8.63
C ASP A 233 -6.87 21.90 9.60
N ILE A 234 -5.65 21.80 10.11
CA ILE A 234 -5.26 20.84 11.14
C ILE A 234 -5.07 21.58 12.47
N TYR A 235 -5.55 20.99 13.55
CA TYR A 235 -5.29 21.39 14.92
C TYR A 235 -4.67 20.21 15.68
N SER A 236 -3.82 20.49 16.67
CA SER A 236 -3.26 19.49 17.56
C SER A 236 -3.52 19.81 19.03
N ILE A 237 -3.70 18.75 19.82
CA ILE A 237 -3.89 18.83 21.26
C ILE A 237 -2.83 17.93 21.89
N CYS A 238 -1.93 18.53 22.65
CA CYS A 238 -0.90 17.82 23.41
C CYS A 238 -0.67 18.51 24.76
N PRO A 239 -0.65 17.79 25.89
CA PRO A 239 -0.84 16.34 26.04
C PRO A 239 -2.28 15.98 26.41
N LEU A 240 -2.89 15.10 25.63
CA LEU A 240 -4.17 14.47 25.98
C LEU A 240 -3.89 13.18 26.75
N VAL A 241 -4.25 13.17 28.04
CA VAL A 241 -3.90 12.07 28.96
C VAL A 241 -5.14 11.60 29.70
N PRO A 242 -5.50 10.30 29.63
CA PRO A 242 -6.61 9.75 30.39
C PRO A 242 -6.23 9.59 31.88
N THR A 243 -7.24 9.55 32.75
CA THR A 243 -7.15 9.21 34.18
C THR A 243 -6.19 8.08 34.50
N ASN A 244 -6.32 6.94 33.82
CA ASN A 244 -5.52 5.73 34.02
C ASN A 244 -4.77 5.37 32.73
N CYS A 245 -3.45 5.58 32.74
CA CYS A 245 -2.58 5.27 31.62
C CYS A 245 -1.80 3.97 31.84
N MET A 246 -1.42 3.31 30.75
CA MET A 246 -0.50 2.17 30.72
C MET A 246 0.50 2.35 29.58
N VAL A 247 1.80 2.43 29.90
CA VAL A 247 2.86 2.69 28.93
C VAL A 247 4.12 1.89 29.29
N GLN A 248 4.97 1.58 28.32
CA GLN A 248 6.27 0.95 28.57
C GLN A 248 7.22 1.86 29.35
N ARG A 249 7.98 1.30 30.28
CA ARG A 249 8.96 2.05 31.08
C ARG A 249 10.07 2.64 30.22
N SER A 250 10.50 1.91 29.20
CA SER A 250 11.49 2.37 28.21
C SER A 250 11.06 3.68 27.52
N TYR A 251 9.78 3.84 27.20
CA TYR A 251 9.23 5.06 26.62
C TYR A 251 9.30 6.24 27.60
N LEU A 252 8.88 6.06 28.85
CA LEU A 252 8.93 7.12 29.86
C LEU A 252 10.37 7.59 30.13
N ASN A 253 11.34 6.66 30.17
CA ASN A 253 12.75 7.00 30.31
C ASN A 253 13.28 7.80 29.11
N ARG A 254 12.86 7.45 27.88
CA ARG A 254 13.22 8.20 26.66
C ARG A 254 12.63 9.62 26.70
N LEU A 255 11.37 9.75 27.10
CA LEU A 255 10.68 11.03 27.27
C LEU A 255 11.39 11.89 28.34
N ALA A 256 11.83 11.28 29.45
CA ALA A 256 12.60 11.97 30.49
C ALA A 256 13.93 12.52 29.99
N CYS A 257 14.66 11.68 29.23
CA CYS A 257 15.90 12.07 28.60
C CYS A 257 15.67 13.26 27.65
N TYR A 258 14.66 13.18 26.78
CA TYR A 258 14.28 14.23 25.83
C TYR A 258 13.99 15.58 26.51
N ILE A 259 13.16 15.60 27.56
CA ILE A 259 12.87 16.85 28.28
C ILE A 259 14.15 17.41 28.91
N SER A 260 14.99 16.56 29.51
CA SER A 260 16.22 16.98 30.18
C SER A 260 17.28 17.53 29.20
N THR A 261 17.39 16.97 28.00
CA THR A 261 18.30 17.47 26.97
C THR A 261 17.80 18.81 26.43
N LYS A 262 16.49 18.94 26.20
CA LYS A 262 15.88 20.20 25.75
C LYS A 262 16.02 21.32 26.79
N SER A 263 15.81 21.02 28.08
CA SER A 263 16.03 22.00 29.15
C SER A 263 17.49 22.50 29.19
N GLN A 264 18.47 21.60 28.99
CA GLN A 264 19.88 21.98 28.93
C GLN A 264 20.23 22.80 27.68
N GLN A 265 19.58 22.54 26.53
CA GLN A 265 19.76 23.34 25.31
C GLN A 265 19.25 24.77 25.51
N LEU A 266 18.06 24.93 26.11
CA LEU A 266 17.53 26.26 26.41
C LEU A 266 18.41 27.03 27.39
N GLU A 267 18.96 26.37 28.41
CA GLU A 267 19.89 27.02 29.36
C GLU A 267 21.14 27.59 28.70
N LYS A 268 21.61 26.98 27.61
CA LYS A 268 22.76 27.47 26.82
C LYS A 268 22.41 28.62 25.87
N SER A 269 21.13 28.85 25.58
CA SER A 269 20.62 29.83 24.60
C SER A 269 20.16 31.17 25.19
N LYS A 270 20.42 31.43 26.48
CA LYS A 270 19.84 32.52 27.31
C LYS A 270 20.20 33.97 26.90
N ASP A 271 20.82 34.23 25.74
CA ASP A 271 21.36 35.54 25.37
C ASP A 271 20.47 36.43 24.48
N SER A 272 19.20 36.09 24.17
CA SER A 272 18.36 36.99 23.36
C SER A 272 16.83 36.94 23.58
N THR A 273 16.26 38.05 24.09
CA THR A 273 14.85 38.50 23.98
C THR A 273 13.71 37.69 24.65
N SER A 274 12.57 38.37 24.86
CA SER A 274 11.42 38.00 25.71
C SER A 274 10.65 36.73 25.33
N SER A 275 10.78 36.19 24.12
CA SER A 275 10.20 34.91 23.69
C SER A 275 10.75 33.71 24.48
N ILE A 276 11.96 33.82 25.02
CA ILE A 276 12.61 32.81 25.87
C ILE A 276 11.80 32.51 27.15
N SER A 277 10.95 33.44 27.63
CA SER A 277 10.17 33.23 28.85
C SER A 277 9.09 32.14 28.71
N LEU A 278 8.34 32.14 27.61
CA LEU A 278 7.23 31.22 27.38
C LEU A 278 7.71 29.78 27.14
N GLU A 279 8.80 29.60 26.39
CA GLU A 279 9.41 28.29 26.17
C GLU A 279 10.04 27.72 27.44
N ASN A 280 10.62 28.59 28.28
CA ASN A 280 11.11 28.16 29.60
C ASN A 280 9.96 27.73 30.52
N GLU A 281 8.81 28.41 30.46
CA GLU A 281 7.62 28.02 31.23
C GLU A 281 7.01 26.71 30.71
N SER A 282 6.92 26.51 29.40
CA SER A 282 6.42 25.25 28.83
C SER A 282 7.31 24.06 29.22
N ILE A 283 8.64 24.21 29.16
CA ILE A 283 9.58 23.16 29.57
C ILE A 283 9.60 22.94 31.07
N ARG A 284 9.39 23.97 31.88
CA ARG A 284 9.19 23.82 33.32
C ARG A 284 7.94 22.99 33.61
N MET A 285 6.86 23.21 32.87
CA MET A 285 5.62 22.43 32.99
C MET A 285 5.82 20.98 32.52
N GLN A 286 6.55 20.76 31.43
CA GLN A 286 6.94 19.42 30.95
C GLN A 286 7.76 18.65 31.99
N THR A 287 8.80 19.28 32.54
CA THR A 287 9.65 18.69 33.59
C THR A 287 8.83 18.33 34.83
N ARG A 288 7.89 19.19 35.23
CA ARG A 288 7.02 18.90 36.36
C ARG A 288 6.04 17.75 36.06
N TRP A 289 5.46 17.74 34.87
CA TRP A 289 4.58 16.65 34.41
C TRP A 289 5.29 15.30 34.47
N ILE A 290 6.53 15.21 33.98
CA ILE A 290 7.25 13.94 33.97
C ILE A 290 7.76 13.54 35.35
N SER A 291 8.19 14.50 36.19
CA SER A 291 8.59 14.23 37.56
C SER A 291 7.43 13.66 38.39
N ASP A 292 6.21 14.18 38.19
CA ASP A 292 5.01 13.66 38.84
C ASP A 292 4.73 12.20 38.41
N ILE A 293 4.91 11.87 37.13
CA ILE A 293 4.73 10.50 36.63
C ILE A 293 5.80 9.57 37.20
N LEU A 294 7.08 9.93 37.07
CA LEU A 294 8.18 9.11 37.56
C LEU A 294 8.08 8.85 39.07
N GLY A 295 7.62 9.84 39.85
CA GLY A 295 7.31 9.69 41.27
C GLY A 295 6.18 8.69 41.54
N GLN A 296 5.11 8.69 40.74
CA GLN A 296 4.03 7.70 40.87
C GLN A 296 4.52 6.28 40.54
N VAL A 297 5.36 6.15 39.51
CA VAL A 297 5.90 4.87 39.04
C VAL A 297 6.86 4.26 40.07
N SER A 298 7.70 5.06 40.72
CA SER A 298 8.59 4.57 41.78
C SER A 298 7.79 4.04 42.97
N LEU A 299 6.73 4.74 43.38
CA LEU A 299 5.87 4.32 44.49
C LEU A 299 5.22 2.96 44.24
N ILE A 300 4.79 2.66 43.01
CA ILE A 300 4.13 1.38 42.69
C ILE A 300 5.10 0.18 42.80
N ASN A 301 6.37 0.38 42.43
CA ASN A 301 7.39 -0.67 42.53
C ASN A 301 7.81 -0.94 43.99
N ASP A 302 7.78 0.09 44.86
CA ASP A 302 8.21 -0.01 46.25
C ASP A 302 7.18 -0.74 47.15
N TYR A 303 5.91 -0.82 46.76
CA TYR A 303 4.84 -1.45 47.57
C TYR A 303 4.49 -2.90 47.22
N GLY A 304 5.19 -3.56 46.29
CA GLY A 304 5.03 -5.01 46.06
C GLY A 304 3.59 -5.48 45.74
N LEU A 305 2.70 -4.58 45.31
CA LEU A 305 1.29 -4.84 44.98
C LEU A 305 1.10 -5.38 43.54
N GLY A 306 2.18 -5.86 42.91
CA GLY A 306 2.08 -6.66 41.71
C GLY A 306 1.25 -7.91 42.02
N SER A 307 0.03 -7.96 41.51
CA SER A 307 -0.85 -9.13 41.63
C SER A 307 -0.07 -10.39 41.22
N PRO A 308 -0.07 -11.47 42.02
CA PRO A 308 0.68 -12.70 41.73
C PRO A 308 0.16 -13.48 40.49
N LEU A 309 -0.81 -12.93 39.76
CA LEU A 309 -1.41 -13.53 38.56
C LEU A 309 -0.67 -13.16 37.25
N SER A 310 0.31 -12.25 37.27
CA SER A 310 1.04 -11.83 36.06
C SER A 310 2.50 -12.35 36.03
N GLN A 311 2.71 -13.64 36.29
CA GLN A 311 3.98 -14.33 36.05
C GLN A 311 4.05 -14.96 34.64
N ASN A 312 3.60 -14.25 33.61
CA ASN A 312 3.89 -14.61 32.21
C ASN A 312 4.99 -13.68 31.67
N LEU A 313 6.00 -14.30 31.07
CA LEU A 313 7.39 -13.82 30.93
C LEU A 313 7.66 -12.56 30.08
N ASP A 314 6.66 -11.84 29.58
CA ASP A 314 6.86 -10.67 28.68
C ASP A 314 6.22 -9.34 29.17
N MET A 315 5.51 -9.35 30.30
CA MET A 315 4.73 -8.18 30.80
C MET A 315 5.46 -7.32 31.85
N GLN A 316 6.75 -7.54 32.09
CA GLN A 316 7.49 -6.90 33.19
C GLN A 316 7.89 -5.43 32.95
N ASP A 317 7.67 -4.89 31.74
CA ASP A 317 8.11 -3.53 31.38
C ASP A 317 6.96 -2.51 31.24
N LEU A 318 5.70 -2.93 31.46
CA LEU A 318 4.54 -2.04 31.41
C LEU A 318 4.27 -1.40 32.78
N VAL A 319 4.07 -0.09 32.75
CA VAL A 319 3.88 0.71 33.95
C VAL A 319 2.55 1.45 33.83
N THR A 320 1.79 1.45 34.93
CA THR A 320 0.55 2.21 35.03
C THR A 320 0.76 3.46 35.88
N PHE A 321 0.21 4.59 35.45
CA PHE A 321 0.20 5.82 36.23
C PHE A 321 -1.13 6.55 36.08
N ARG A 322 -1.41 7.46 37.00
CA ARG A 322 -2.59 8.33 36.95
C ARG A 322 -2.26 9.68 36.38
N ARG A 323 -3.23 10.29 35.72
CA ARG A 323 -3.14 11.64 35.16
C ARG A 323 -2.53 12.63 36.18
N PRO A 324 -1.41 13.31 35.85
CA PRO A 324 -0.73 14.21 36.77
C PRO A 324 -1.58 15.42 37.19
N ASN A 325 -1.32 15.98 38.36
CA ASN A 325 -2.03 17.15 38.89
C ASN A 325 -1.77 18.45 38.09
N ILE A 326 -0.73 18.50 37.26
CA ILE A 326 -0.51 19.56 36.25
C ILE A 326 -1.73 19.75 35.35
N SER A 327 -2.53 18.69 35.16
CA SER A 327 -3.70 18.69 34.31
C SER A 327 -4.85 19.60 34.74
N LYS A 328 -4.74 20.28 35.88
CA LYS A 328 -5.70 21.32 36.28
C LYS A 328 -5.65 22.53 35.35
N PHE A 329 -4.51 22.75 34.68
CA PHE A 329 -4.41 23.72 33.60
C PHE A 329 -4.99 23.12 32.32
N PRO A 330 -5.92 23.80 31.62
CA PRO A 330 -6.44 23.30 30.37
C PRO A 330 -5.33 23.26 29.32
N VAL A 331 -5.37 22.24 28.47
CA VAL A 331 -4.41 22.06 27.37
C VAL A 331 -4.67 23.12 26.30
N LEU A 332 -3.60 23.71 25.77
CA LEU A 332 -3.69 24.67 24.68
C LEU A 332 -3.93 23.93 23.36
N ILE A 333 -4.92 24.37 22.58
CA ILE A 333 -5.13 23.90 21.22
C ILE A 333 -4.13 24.61 20.30
N GLN A 334 -3.33 23.84 19.57
CA GLN A 334 -2.32 24.36 18.67
C GLN A 334 -2.80 24.25 17.23
N GLY A 335 -2.61 25.30 16.44
CA GLY A 335 -3.07 25.38 15.06
C GLY A 335 -3.82 26.68 14.76
N PRO A 336 -4.25 26.90 13.49
CA PRO A 336 -4.10 25.98 12.37
C PRO A 336 -2.64 25.81 11.94
N PHE A 337 -2.26 24.61 11.49
CA PHE A 337 -0.91 24.37 10.98
C PHE A 337 -0.70 25.10 9.65
N LEU A 338 0.47 25.70 9.47
CA LEU A 338 0.84 26.37 8.24
C LEU A 338 1.61 25.42 7.33
N PHE A 339 1.08 25.20 6.12
CA PHE A 339 1.73 24.39 5.12
C PHE A 339 2.87 25.14 4.42
N GLN A 340 4.08 24.59 4.44
CA GLN A 340 5.24 25.15 3.74
C GLN A 340 6.08 24.03 3.07
N PRO A 341 6.01 23.86 1.73
CA PRO A 341 5.20 24.62 0.78
C PRO A 341 3.68 24.37 0.94
N ALA A 342 2.85 25.20 0.31
CA ALA A 342 1.42 24.96 0.27
C ALA A 342 1.10 23.72 -0.60
N PRO A 343 0.07 22.92 -0.26
CA PRO A 343 -0.32 21.77 -1.06
C PRO A 343 -0.73 22.21 -2.47
N LEU A 344 -0.48 21.36 -3.48
CA LEU A 344 -0.92 21.64 -4.84
C LEU A 344 -2.44 21.48 -4.95
N GLU A 345 -3.13 22.47 -5.52
CA GLU A 345 -4.56 22.39 -5.82
C GLU A 345 -4.77 21.95 -7.27
N PHE A 346 -5.56 20.90 -7.49
CA PHE A 346 -5.85 20.37 -8.83
C PHE A 346 -7.23 20.76 -9.36
N SER A 347 -8.13 21.20 -8.49
CA SER A 347 -9.50 21.58 -8.81
C SER A 347 -9.72 23.07 -8.49
N SER A 348 -10.66 23.69 -9.20
CA SER A 348 -11.04 25.10 -8.98
C SER A 348 -12.09 25.30 -7.91
N GLN A 349 -12.64 24.21 -7.35
CA GLN A 349 -13.62 24.23 -6.27
C GLN A 349 -12.92 23.84 -4.97
N HIS A 350 -13.30 24.48 -3.85
CA HIS A 350 -12.82 24.06 -2.54
C HIS A 350 -13.28 22.63 -2.25
N VAL A 351 -12.33 21.71 -2.13
CA VAL A 351 -12.61 20.30 -1.86
C VAL A 351 -12.58 20.08 -0.35
N THR A 352 -13.60 19.41 0.16
CA THR A 352 -13.69 19.07 1.58
C THR A 352 -12.68 17.99 1.96
N ALA A 353 -11.91 18.22 3.02
CA ALA A 353 -11.00 17.23 3.59
C ALA A 353 -11.79 16.14 4.33
N SER A 354 -11.45 14.88 4.09
CA SER A 354 -12.19 13.71 4.55
C SER A 354 -11.53 12.98 5.71
N ASN A 355 -10.26 12.57 5.62
CA ASN A 355 -9.63 11.76 6.67
C ASN A 355 -8.21 12.22 6.95
N ILE A 356 -7.76 11.92 8.16
CA ILE A 356 -6.40 12.15 8.61
C ILE A 356 -5.85 10.88 9.23
N ILE A 357 -4.63 10.50 8.84
CA ILE A 357 -3.87 9.42 9.43
C ILE A 357 -2.44 9.87 9.67
N THR A 358 -1.89 9.48 10.81
CA THR A 358 -0.46 9.61 11.10
C THR A 358 0.26 8.30 10.83
N LEU A 359 1.32 8.34 10.03
CA LEU A 359 2.33 7.28 10.00
C LEU A 359 3.48 7.72 10.90
N GLY A 360 3.48 7.22 12.13
CA GLY A 360 4.58 7.45 13.04
C GLY A 360 5.81 6.71 12.53
N THR A 361 6.90 7.42 12.25
CA THR A 361 8.22 6.78 12.09
C THR A 361 9.15 7.16 13.22
N ASN A 362 10.28 6.46 13.31
CA ASN A 362 11.21 6.76 14.38
C ASN A 362 11.78 8.17 14.25
N VAL A 363 12.03 8.58 13.01
CA VAL A 363 12.74 9.81 12.67
C VAL A 363 11.76 10.97 12.50
N VAL A 364 10.70 10.80 11.72
CA VAL A 364 9.79 11.91 11.35
C VAL A 364 8.31 11.55 11.49
N GLY A 365 7.49 12.49 11.96
CA GLY A 365 6.04 12.36 11.94
C GLY A 365 5.51 12.60 10.53
N ILE A 366 4.70 11.68 9.98
CA ILE A 366 4.07 11.86 8.67
C ILE A 366 2.56 11.95 8.88
N LEU A 367 1.96 13.01 8.37
CA LEU A 367 0.53 13.27 8.39
C LEU A 367 -0.01 13.12 6.97
N ILE A 368 -1.02 12.27 6.80
CA ILE A 368 -1.66 12.00 5.53
C ILE A 368 -3.08 12.53 5.60
N ILE A 369 -3.43 13.38 4.64
CA ILE A 369 -4.75 14.00 4.52
C ILE A 369 -5.39 13.49 3.23
N SER A 370 -6.60 12.96 3.31
CA SER A 370 -7.41 12.67 2.12
C SER A 370 -8.48 13.73 1.90
N TYR A 371 -8.85 13.93 0.65
CA TYR A 371 -9.92 14.84 0.24
C TYR A 371 -10.98 14.09 -0.58
N ALA A 372 -12.20 14.65 -0.61
CA ALA A 372 -13.35 14.04 -1.29
C ALA A 372 -13.15 13.85 -2.81
N ASP A 373 -12.26 14.62 -3.45
CA ASP A 373 -11.97 14.54 -4.88
C ASP A 373 -11.02 13.38 -5.25
N GLY A 374 -10.41 12.70 -4.28
CA GLY A 374 -9.40 11.66 -4.51
C GLY A 374 -7.96 12.14 -4.41
N LYS A 375 -7.76 13.37 -3.95
CA LYS A 375 -6.45 13.93 -3.58
C LYS A 375 -6.00 13.41 -2.22
N ILE A 376 -4.70 13.15 -2.11
CA ILE A 376 -4.01 12.78 -0.87
C ILE A 376 -2.81 13.70 -0.70
N ASP A 377 -2.72 14.40 0.42
CA ASP A 377 -1.55 15.19 0.78
C ASP A 377 -0.71 14.42 1.82
N VAL A 378 0.53 14.08 1.44
CA VAL A 378 1.53 13.48 2.33
C VAL A 378 2.40 14.59 2.90
N CYS A 379 2.22 14.83 4.19
CA CYS A 379 2.84 15.91 4.90
C CYS A 379 3.84 15.40 5.94
N VAL A 380 4.91 16.14 6.13
CA VAL A 380 6.02 15.83 7.02
C VAL A 380 6.04 16.86 8.13
N GLU A 381 5.99 16.38 9.37
CA GLU A 381 6.11 17.19 10.56
C GLU A 381 7.57 17.62 10.75
N VAL A 382 7.86 18.90 10.50
CA VAL A 382 9.22 19.45 10.60
C VAL A 382 9.67 19.60 12.05
N GLU A 383 8.74 20.03 12.91
CA GLU A 383 8.93 20.16 14.34
C GLU A 383 7.81 19.41 15.06
N ARG A 384 8.17 18.53 16.00
CA ARG A 384 7.17 17.71 16.69
C ARG A 384 6.30 18.55 17.60
N VAL A 385 5.00 18.26 17.63
CA VAL A 385 4.07 18.91 18.55
C VAL A 385 4.45 18.63 20.00
N GLU A 386 4.72 19.70 20.73
CA GLU A 386 5.04 19.66 22.15
C GLU A 386 3.83 19.98 23.03
N PRO A 387 3.82 19.49 24.28
CA PRO A 387 2.74 19.82 25.20
C PRO A 387 2.77 21.29 25.62
N LYS A 388 1.61 21.95 25.53
CA LYS A 388 1.39 23.35 25.94
C LYS A 388 0.13 23.45 26.80
N TRP A 389 0.19 24.26 27.84
CA TRP A 389 -0.91 24.51 28.77
C TRP A 389 -1.27 26.00 28.77
N VAL A 390 -2.54 26.31 29.04
CA VAL A 390 -2.98 27.69 29.24
C VAL A 390 -2.62 28.12 30.67
N LEU A 391 -1.66 29.03 30.80
CA LEU A 391 -1.11 29.49 32.08
C LEU A 391 -1.86 30.69 32.66
N SER A 392 -2.41 31.55 31.81
CA SER A 392 -3.23 32.72 32.18
C SER A 392 -4.49 32.85 31.30
N LYS A 393 -5.58 33.36 31.86
CA LYS A 393 -6.86 33.57 31.14
C LYS A 393 -6.92 34.89 30.35
N ASP A 394 -6.01 35.82 30.64
CA ASP A 394 -6.06 37.21 30.17
C ASP A 394 -5.07 37.49 29.02
N GLU A 395 -4.34 36.48 28.55
CA GLU A 395 -3.34 36.67 27.50
C GLU A 395 -3.86 36.13 26.16
N GLU A 396 -4.36 37.04 25.32
CA GLU A 396 -4.58 36.84 23.88
C GLU A 396 -3.20 36.71 23.19
N PHE A 397 -2.52 35.59 23.42
CA PHE A 397 -1.30 35.30 22.67
C PHE A 397 -1.65 34.89 21.24
N PRO A 398 -0.85 35.32 20.23
CA PRO A 398 -0.98 34.75 18.90
C PRO A 398 -0.77 33.22 19.00
N PRO A 399 -1.64 32.41 18.40
CA PRO A 399 -1.50 30.97 18.44
C PRO A 399 -0.13 30.58 17.88
N PRO A 400 0.61 29.66 18.53
CA PRO A 400 1.88 29.20 17.99
C PRO A 400 1.64 28.61 16.59
N VAL A 401 2.33 29.19 15.60
CA VAL A 401 2.24 28.71 14.21
C VAL A 401 3.13 27.47 14.11
N ASN A 402 2.50 26.30 14.09
CA ASN A 402 3.19 25.06 13.81
C ASN A 402 3.30 24.88 12.29
N TYR A 403 4.48 24.53 11.80
CA TYR A 403 4.73 24.34 10.37
C TYR A 403 4.65 22.88 9.99
N LEU A 404 4.11 22.63 8.81
CA LEU A 404 3.95 21.29 8.26
C LEU A 404 4.37 21.32 6.80
N ALA A 405 5.33 20.47 6.44
CA ALA A 405 5.91 20.48 5.10
C ALA A 405 5.18 19.49 4.21
N THR A 406 4.49 19.96 3.17
CA THR A 406 3.91 19.06 2.17
C THR A 406 5.04 18.44 1.36
N TYR A 407 5.23 17.13 1.48
CA TYR A 407 6.25 16.41 0.72
C TYR A 407 5.74 16.03 -0.66
N GLU A 408 4.55 15.44 -0.71
CA GLU A 408 3.96 14.96 -1.96
C GLU A 408 2.44 15.13 -1.92
N THR A 409 1.87 15.54 -3.04
CA THR A 409 0.43 15.70 -3.24
C THR A 409 0.03 14.78 -4.39
N ILE A 410 -0.71 13.72 -4.05
CA ILE A 410 -1.04 12.59 -4.92
C ILE A 410 -2.50 12.73 -5.36
N THR A 411 -2.77 12.66 -6.65
CA THR A 411 -4.15 12.54 -7.17
C THR A 411 -4.39 11.18 -7.75
N VAL A 412 -5.46 10.54 -7.28
CA VAL A 412 -5.95 9.29 -7.82
C VAL A 412 -7.13 9.60 -8.76
N LEU A 413 -6.82 10.05 -9.97
CA LEU A 413 -7.83 10.37 -11.00
C LEU A 413 -7.92 9.24 -12.03
N ASP A 414 -9.09 8.60 -12.14
CA ASP A 414 -9.42 7.80 -13.31
C ASP A 414 -9.67 8.77 -14.49
N SER A 415 -8.72 8.84 -15.42
CA SER A 415 -8.75 9.71 -16.62
C SER A 415 -9.96 9.52 -17.54
N LYS A 416 -10.81 8.52 -17.27
CA LYS A 416 -12.03 8.22 -18.03
C LYS A 416 -13.31 8.84 -17.46
N ASN A 417 -13.32 9.28 -16.20
CA ASN A 417 -14.56 9.74 -15.51
C ASN A 417 -14.61 11.25 -15.23
N ALA A 418 -13.71 12.04 -15.83
CA ALA A 418 -13.66 13.49 -15.64
C ALA A 418 -14.84 14.27 -16.31
N CYS A 419 -15.81 13.58 -16.95
CA CYS A 419 -16.90 14.22 -17.69
C CYS A 419 -18.29 14.21 -17.03
N ASP A 420 -18.52 13.52 -15.91
CA ASP A 420 -19.85 13.52 -15.27
C ASP A 420 -19.90 14.46 -14.06
N SER A 421 -20.00 15.75 -14.37
CA SER A 421 -20.17 16.86 -13.41
C SER A 421 -21.59 17.00 -12.85
N ARG A 422 -22.36 15.91 -12.72
CA ARG A 422 -23.79 15.97 -12.36
C ARG A 422 -24.25 15.15 -11.16
N GLU A 423 -23.37 14.43 -10.49
CA GLU A 423 -23.76 13.70 -9.28
C GLU A 423 -22.96 14.19 -8.06
N ASN A 424 -23.57 15.12 -7.32
CA ASN A 424 -23.20 15.47 -5.94
C ASN A 424 -23.55 14.31 -5.00
N VAL A 425 -23.07 13.10 -5.28
CA VAL A 425 -23.14 11.97 -4.35
C VAL A 425 -21.90 12.09 -3.47
N ALA A 426 -22.09 12.26 -2.17
CA ALA A 426 -21.02 12.32 -1.17
C ALA A 426 -20.05 11.15 -1.43
N LEU A 427 -18.86 11.48 -1.95
CA LEU A 427 -17.89 10.49 -2.37
C LEU A 427 -17.27 9.87 -1.11
N ASN A 428 -17.48 8.58 -0.91
CA ASN A 428 -16.88 7.85 0.19
C ASN A 428 -15.37 7.71 -0.06
N THR A 429 -14.59 8.49 0.68
CA THR A 429 -13.14 8.33 0.81
C THR A 429 -12.84 7.83 2.21
N PHE A 430 -11.91 6.88 2.32
CA PHE A 430 -11.39 6.45 3.60
C PHE A 430 -9.90 6.12 3.48
N LEU A 431 -9.17 6.36 4.57
CA LEU A 431 -7.80 5.92 4.74
C LEU A 431 -7.79 4.79 5.78
N ILE A 432 -6.95 3.78 5.56
CA ILE A 432 -6.66 2.73 6.55
C ILE A 432 -5.16 2.67 6.78
N GLN A 433 -4.77 2.69 8.04
CA GLN A 433 -3.39 2.48 8.45
C GLN A 433 -3.09 1.00 8.70
N ASP A 434 -1.97 0.52 8.20
CA ASP A 434 -1.42 -0.78 8.58
C ASP A 434 -0.60 -0.65 9.88
N VAL A 435 -1.00 -1.38 10.93
CA VAL A 435 -0.26 -1.38 12.21
C VAL A 435 1.07 -2.13 12.09
N THR A 436 1.17 -3.09 11.17
CA THR A 436 2.37 -3.93 11.00
C THR A 436 3.43 -3.26 10.12
N LYS A 437 3.00 -2.49 9.10
CA LYS A 437 3.88 -1.85 8.12
C LYS A 437 3.74 -0.34 8.21
N THR A 438 4.77 0.32 8.72
CA THR A 438 4.73 1.77 9.00
C THR A 438 4.91 2.64 7.77
N ASN A 439 5.28 2.03 6.64
CA ASN A 439 5.56 2.72 5.37
C ASN A 439 4.43 2.57 4.36
N THR A 440 3.33 1.89 4.73
CA THR A 440 2.23 1.59 3.81
C THR A 440 0.89 1.97 4.40
N PHE A 441 0.07 2.64 3.61
CA PHE A 441 -1.32 2.92 3.94
C PHE A 441 -2.22 2.57 2.76
N TYR A 442 -3.49 2.33 3.05
CA TYR A 442 -4.48 1.99 2.03
C TYR A 442 -5.47 3.14 1.91
N PHE A 443 -5.73 3.54 0.67
CA PHE A 443 -6.66 4.60 0.34
C PHE A 443 -7.79 4.03 -0.48
N TYR A 444 -9.02 4.27 -0.04
CA TYR A 444 -10.19 3.97 -0.82
C TYR A 444 -10.77 5.22 -1.42
N TYR A 445 -11.06 5.11 -2.71
CA TYR A 445 -11.70 6.16 -3.47
C TYR A 445 -12.75 5.54 -4.39
N LYS A 446 -14.00 6.00 -4.26
CA LYS A 446 -15.17 5.57 -5.02
C LYS A 446 -15.49 4.08 -4.89
N THR A 447 -14.71 3.25 -5.55
CA THR A 447 -14.93 1.83 -5.79
C THR A 447 -13.61 1.06 -5.84
N CYS A 448 -12.48 1.73 -5.57
CA CYS A 448 -11.14 1.20 -5.76
C CYS A 448 -10.34 1.32 -4.45
N ILE A 449 -9.57 0.30 -4.13
CA ILE A 449 -8.59 0.33 -3.04
C ILE A 449 -7.20 0.46 -3.64
N TYR A 450 -6.46 1.47 -3.19
CA TYR A 450 -5.08 1.74 -3.56
C TYR A 450 -4.19 1.46 -2.36
N SER A 451 -3.10 0.73 -2.58
CA SER A 451 -2.00 0.61 -1.64
C SER A 451 -0.91 1.61 -2.01
N VAL A 452 -0.62 2.52 -1.08
CA VAL A 452 0.42 3.53 -1.23
C VAL A 452 1.59 3.17 -0.34
N VAL A 453 2.76 2.98 -0.95
CA VAL A 453 4.00 2.59 -0.27
C VAL A 453 4.99 3.74 -0.33
N LEU A 454 5.41 4.22 0.83
CA LEU A 454 6.39 5.29 1.01
C LEU A 454 7.82 4.70 1.02
N GLY A 455 8.33 4.30 -0.14
CA GLY A 455 9.64 3.64 -0.26
C GLY A 455 10.85 4.51 0.16
N TRP A 456 10.69 5.83 0.19
CA TRP A 456 11.72 6.77 0.66
C TRP A 456 11.89 6.74 2.19
N LEU A 457 10.82 6.42 2.91
CA LEU A 457 10.80 6.39 4.38
C LEU A 457 11.70 5.29 4.94
N GLU A 458 11.69 4.15 4.28
CA GLU A 458 12.53 2.99 4.57
C GLU A 458 14.03 3.28 4.40
N LYS A 459 14.37 4.23 3.52
CA LYS A 459 15.75 4.72 3.34
C LYS A 459 16.14 5.71 4.43
N LEU A 460 15.19 6.47 4.99
CA LEU A 460 15.45 7.35 6.11
C LEU A 460 15.68 6.56 7.41
N GLU A 461 14.84 5.57 7.72
CA GLU A 461 14.98 4.76 8.95
C GLU A 461 16.27 3.92 8.97
N LYS A 462 16.76 3.43 7.81
CA LYS A 462 18.03 2.66 7.76
C LYS A 462 19.26 3.49 8.06
N ASN A 463 19.13 4.81 7.98
CA ASN A 463 20.23 5.75 8.07
C ASN A 463 20.18 6.55 9.38
N ASP A 464 19.67 6.00 10.48
CA ASP A 464 19.52 6.69 11.78
C ASP A 464 20.78 7.43 12.32
N ASN A 465 21.97 7.24 11.73
CA ASN A 465 23.21 7.98 12.00
C ASN A 465 23.61 8.94 10.86
N ILE A 466 22.73 9.85 10.43
CA ILE A 466 23.07 10.81 9.38
C ILE A 466 23.66 12.11 9.96
N GLU A 467 24.93 12.37 9.66
CA GLU A 467 25.47 13.74 9.62
C GLU A 467 24.69 14.56 8.58
N VAL A 468 24.32 15.82 8.87
CA VAL A 468 23.49 16.71 8.03
C VAL A 468 23.84 16.69 6.53
N THR A 469 25.09 16.39 6.18
CA THR A 469 25.61 16.19 4.82
C THR A 469 24.98 15.02 4.04
N SER A 470 24.60 13.91 4.67
CA SER A 470 23.99 12.76 3.97
C SER A 470 22.49 12.93 3.72
N ILE A 471 21.77 13.76 4.49
CA ILE A 471 20.38 14.15 4.21
C ILE A 471 20.34 14.98 2.93
N ALA A 472 21.28 15.92 2.76
CA ALA A 472 21.39 16.71 1.52
C ALA A 472 21.73 15.83 0.31
N PHE A 473 22.55 14.78 0.50
CA PHE A 473 22.82 13.78 -0.54
C PHE A 473 21.56 12.97 -0.90
N LEU A 474 20.78 12.50 0.08
CA LEU A 474 19.52 11.77 -0.15
C LEU A 474 18.43 12.63 -0.79
N LEU A 475 18.36 13.91 -0.43
CA LEU A 475 17.47 14.89 -1.07
C LEU A 475 17.94 15.23 -2.50
N SER A 476 19.25 15.18 -2.79
CA SER A 476 19.81 15.46 -4.12
C SER A 476 19.83 14.25 -5.09
N GLU A 477 19.73 13.01 -4.60
CA GLU A 477 19.51 11.81 -5.44
C GLU A 477 18.13 11.77 -6.11
N GLY A 478 17.27 12.76 -5.85
CA GLY A 478 15.98 12.96 -6.51
C GLY A 478 14.80 12.52 -5.63
N ILE A 479 13.76 13.37 -5.61
CA ILE A 479 12.49 13.15 -4.90
C ILE A 479 11.95 11.78 -5.31
N GLN A 480 12.01 10.82 -4.39
CA GLN A 480 11.47 9.49 -4.62
C GLN A 480 9.97 9.55 -4.34
N HIS A 481 9.19 9.62 -5.41
CA HIS A 481 7.74 9.51 -5.35
C HIS A 481 7.31 8.22 -4.65
N SER A 482 6.21 8.31 -3.90
CA SER A 482 5.52 7.14 -3.36
C SER A 482 5.02 6.23 -4.50
N SER A 483 5.11 4.91 -4.29
CA SER A 483 4.60 3.95 -5.27
C SER A 483 3.15 3.63 -4.94
N ILE A 484 2.26 3.89 -5.89
CA ILE A 484 0.82 3.63 -5.78
C ILE A 484 0.51 2.39 -6.59
N SER A 485 -0.15 1.43 -5.97
CA SER A 485 -0.66 0.23 -6.63
C SER A 485 -2.15 0.12 -6.42
N LYS A 486 -2.91 -0.08 -7.50
CA LYS A 486 -4.35 -0.35 -7.44
C LYS A 486 -4.52 -1.83 -7.07
N LEU A 487 -5.06 -2.10 -5.89
CA LEU A 487 -5.31 -3.48 -5.43
C LEU A 487 -6.61 -4.03 -6.03
N ILE A 488 -7.66 -3.21 -6.04
CA ILE A 488 -9.00 -3.61 -6.45
C ILE A 488 -9.61 -2.54 -7.34
N ASP A 489 -10.27 -2.97 -8.42
CA ASP A 489 -11.06 -2.12 -9.30
C ASP A 489 -12.48 -2.66 -9.48
N MET A 490 -13.43 -2.14 -8.68
CA MET A 490 -14.82 -2.56 -8.78
C MET A 490 -15.59 -1.88 -9.93
N ASN A 491 -14.99 -0.88 -10.62
CA ASN A 491 -15.65 -0.17 -11.74
C ASN A 491 -15.83 -1.05 -12.99
N SER A 492 -15.09 -2.16 -13.08
CA SER A 492 -15.17 -3.09 -14.20
C SER A 492 -16.43 -3.97 -14.20
N LEU A 493 -17.23 -3.93 -13.11
CA LEU A 493 -18.41 -4.75 -12.94
C LEU A 493 -19.70 -3.96 -13.26
N SER A 494 -20.57 -4.56 -14.06
CA SER A 494 -21.84 -3.99 -14.54
C SER A 494 -22.96 -3.96 -13.47
N TYR A 495 -22.62 -3.75 -12.20
CA TYR A 495 -23.57 -3.61 -11.10
C TYR A 495 -23.77 -2.12 -10.77
N SER A 496 -24.95 -1.74 -10.25
CA SER A 496 -25.20 -0.37 -9.82
C SER A 496 -24.21 0.02 -8.71
N SER A 497 -23.36 1.02 -8.96
CA SER A 497 -22.43 1.68 -8.02
C SER A 497 -21.98 0.80 -6.82
N PRO A 498 -21.04 -0.14 -7.00
CA PRO A 498 -20.57 -1.00 -5.92
C PRO A 498 -19.87 -0.17 -4.83
N THR A 499 -20.32 -0.27 -3.57
CA THR A 499 -19.71 0.43 -2.44
C THR A 499 -19.08 -0.57 -1.48
N ILE A 500 -17.91 -0.24 -0.93
CA ILE A 500 -17.32 -1.01 0.17
C ILE A 500 -18.08 -0.69 1.46
N ILE A 501 -18.49 -1.76 2.15
CA ILE A 501 -19.30 -1.74 3.38
C ILE A 501 -18.37 -1.79 4.62
N GLY A 502 -17.22 -2.43 4.52
CA GLY A 502 -16.21 -2.45 5.58
C GLY A 502 -14.91 -3.10 5.14
N CYS A 503 -13.83 -2.74 5.83
CA CYS A 503 -12.48 -3.21 5.57
C CYS A 503 -11.69 -3.24 6.88
N ASP A 504 -10.99 -4.34 7.13
CA ASP A 504 -10.14 -4.49 8.32
C ASP A 504 -8.99 -5.47 8.06
N PHE A 505 -7.96 -5.43 8.90
CA PHE A 505 -6.81 -6.32 8.81
C PHE A 505 -6.99 -7.58 9.64
N LEU A 506 -6.63 -8.71 9.04
CA LEU A 506 -6.50 -9.97 9.72
C LEU A 506 -5.01 -10.30 9.88
N THR A 507 -4.55 -10.24 11.13
CA THR A 507 -3.17 -10.58 11.53
C THR A 507 -3.19 -11.84 12.39
N HIS A 508 -2.80 -12.97 11.81
CA HIS A 508 -2.68 -14.21 12.59
C HIS A 508 -1.61 -15.13 12.01
N ALA A 509 -0.93 -15.89 12.87
CA ALA A 509 0.08 -16.88 12.45
C ALA A 509 -0.44 -17.95 11.47
N TYR A 510 -1.76 -18.14 11.36
CA TYR A 510 -2.40 -19.14 10.48
C TYR A 510 -2.89 -18.58 9.15
N PHE A 511 -3.13 -17.27 9.09
CA PHE A 511 -3.77 -16.58 7.96
C PHE A 511 -2.87 -15.48 7.37
N GLY A 512 -1.64 -15.37 7.87
CA GLY A 512 -0.71 -14.31 7.49
C GLY A 512 -1.21 -12.93 7.92
N HIS A 513 -0.72 -11.93 7.19
CA HIS A 513 -1.21 -10.56 7.25
C HIS A 513 -2.07 -10.31 6.01
N SER A 514 -3.38 -10.23 6.21
CA SER A 514 -4.35 -10.21 5.10
C SER A 514 -5.35 -9.07 5.28
N LEU A 515 -5.72 -8.41 4.18
CA LEU A 515 -6.78 -7.41 4.18
C LEU A 515 -8.11 -8.08 3.86
N ILE A 516 -9.09 -7.98 4.76
CA ILE A 516 -10.47 -8.40 4.52
C ILE A 516 -11.26 -7.17 4.10
N PHE A 517 -12.00 -7.30 2.99
CA PHE A 517 -12.95 -6.28 2.57
C PHE A 517 -14.29 -6.90 2.19
N TRP A 518 -15.35 -6.16 2.50
CA TRP A 518 -16.73 -6.50 2.19
C TRP A 518 -17.35 -5.38 1.36
N SER A 519 -17.94 -5.75 0.24
CA SER A 519 -18.56 -4.81 -0.68
C SER A 519 -19.97 -5.25 -1.05
N THR A 520 -20.75 -4.35 -1.65
CA THR A 520 -22.08 -4.69 -2.14
C THR A 520 -22.04 -5.62 -3.36
N ALA A 521 -20.95 -5.62 -4.14
CA ALA A 521 -20.80 -6.49 -5.30
C ALA A 521 -20.07 -7.81 -5.00
N PHE A 522 -19.15 -7.82 -4.02
CA PHE A 522 -18.50 -9.03 -3.51
C PHE A 522 -18.82 -9.20 -2.02
N ASN A 523 -19.47 -10.33 -1.69
CA ASN A 523 -19.84 -10.70 -0.33
C ASN A 523 -18.65 -10.67 0.64
N CYS A 524 -17.48 -11.19 0.30
CA CYS A 524 -16.25 -10.97 1.08
C CYS A 524 -15.07 -11.38 0.24
N THR A 525 -13.95 -10.71 0.39
CA THR A 525 -12.73 -10.98 -0.38
C THR A 525 -11.53 -10.71 0.52
N LEU A 526 -10.61 -11.68 0.55
CA LEU A 526 -9.42 -11.64 1.39
C LEU A 526 -8.19 -11.53 0.48
N ILE A 527 -7.34 -10.55 0.75
CA ILE A 527 -6.08 -10.34 0.03
C ILE A 527 -4.93 -10.56 0.99
N GLU A 528 -4.13 -11.59 0.75
CA GLU A 528 -2.89 -11.81 1.49
C GLU A 528 -1.87 -10.72 1.12
N LEU A 529 -1.40 -9.99 2.13
CA LEU A 529 -0.45 -8.87 2.01
C LEU A 529 0.99 -9.33 2.26
N ASP A 530 1.35 -10.49 1.72
CA ASP A 530 2.69 -11.04 1.84
C ASP A 530 3.72 -10.27 1.00
N ILE A 531 4.97 -10.29 1.47
CA ILE A 531 6.16 -9.63 0.88
C ILE A 531 6.36 -10.03 -0.61
N THR A 532 5.77 -11.15 -1.03
CA THR A 532 5.82 -11.71 -2.38
C THR A 532 5.03 -10.91 -3.43
N ASN A 533 4.02 -10.13 -3.03
CA ASN A 533 3.25 -9.30 -3.97
C ASN A 533 4.08 -8.14 -4.55
N GLN A 534 5.14 -7.68 -3.87
CA GLN A 534 6.09 -6.73 -4.45
C GLN A 534 6.90 -7.34 -5.61
N ILE A 535 7.13 -8.66 -5.61
CA ILE A 535 7.92 -9.36 -6.63
C ILE A 535 7.07 -9.71 -7.87
N GLN A 536 5.77 -9.99 -7.70
CA GLN A 536 4.86 -10.22 -8.83
C GLN A 536 4.35 -8.92 -9.48
N LEU A 537 4.11 -7.85 -8.70
CA LEU A 537 3.73 -6.53 -9.23
C LEU A 537 4.86 -5.84 -10.00
N GLY A 538 6.12 -6.12 -9.67
CA GLY A 538 7.27 -5.69 -10.47
C GLY A 538 7.26 -6.23 -11.90
N ASN A 539 6.67 -7.40 -12.14
CA ASN A 539 6.61 -8.03 -13.45
C ASN A 539 5.30 -7.72 -14.22
N ALA A 540 4.18 -7.49 -13.53
CA ALA A 540 2.89 -7.18 -14.16
C ALA A 540 2.79 -5.73 -14.66
N LEU A 541 3.53 -4.79 -14.07
CA LEU A 541 3.61 -3.39 -14.51
C LEU A 541 4.47 -3.20 -15.78
N GLU A 542 5.26 -4.19 -16.18
CA GLU A 542 6.05 -4.14 -17.43
C GLU A 542 5.23 -4.56 -18.67
N GLU A 543 4.14 -5.32 -18.51
CA GLU A 543 3.37 -5.84 -19.65
C GLU A 543 2.17 -4.97 -20.06
N SER A 544 1.65 -4.09 -19.17
CA SER A 544 0.44 -3.30 -19.43
C SER A 544 0.65 -1.91 -20.04
N ASN A 545 1.90 -1.41 -20.09
CA ASN A 545 2.23 -0.08 -20.64
C ASN A 545 2.86 -0.14 -22.03
N SER A 546 2.18 -0.78 -23.01
CA SER A 546 2.67 -0.85 -24.41
C SER A 546 1.80 -0.16 -25.46
N LYS A 547 0.83 0.68 -25.08
CA LYS A 547 0.14 1.56 -26.04
C LYS A 547 -0.10 2.95 -25.47
N ASP A 548 0.40 3.93 -26.22
CA ASP A 548 0.09 5.36 -26.22
C ASP A 548 0.98 6.33 -25.41
N THR A 549 1.99 6.82 -26.15
CA THR A 549 2.51 8.21 -26.25
C THR A 549 3.24 8.94 -25.10
N SER A 550 4.50 9.32 -25.44
CA SER A 550 5.32 10.46 -24.99
C SER A 550 5.88 10.54 -23.56
N VAL A 551 7.04 9.90 -23.39
CA VAL A 551 8.30 10.35 -22.74
C VAL A 551 8.19 11.39 -21.60
N SER A 552 8.48 10.96 -20.37
CA SER A 552 9.71 11.34 -19.64
C SER A 552 9.80 10.64 -18.28
N GLY A 553 10.96 10.03 -18.00
CA GLY A 553 11.42 9.71 -16.65
C GLY A 553 11.29 8.24 -16.22
N LYS A 554 12.45 7.59 -16.05
CA LYS A 554 12.69 6.26 -15.44
C LYS A 554 12.70 5.08 -16.42
N ASN A 555 13.75 5.04 -17.25
CA ASN A 555 14.52 3.82 -17.60
C ASN A 555 15.84 4.21 -18.32
N ASP A 556 16.65 5.06 -17.70
CA ASP A 556 17.75 5.76 -18.39
C ASP A 556 19.07 4.99 -18.52
N HIS A 557 19.15 3.75 -18.06
CA HIS A 557 20.33 2.90 -18.32
C HIS A 557 20.14 1.85 -19.41
N LEU A 558 18.92 1.70 -19.95
CA LEU A 558 18.63 0.71 -20.99
C LEU A 558 17.90 1.27 -22.23
N LYS A 559 17.39 2.50 -22.22
CA LYS A 559 16.82 3.12 -23.42
C LYS A 559 17.89 3.89 -24.20
N TYR A 560 18.25 3.39 -25.37
CA TYR A 560 19.07 4.14 -26.33
C TYR A 560 18.26 5.35 -26.83
N PHE A 561 18.55 6.55 -26.34
CA PHE A 561 17.87 7.78 -26.76
C PHE A 561 18.49 8.31 -28.04
N SER A 562 17.86 8.09 -29.20
CA SER A 562 18.39 8.63 -30.46
C SER A 562 18.49 10.17 -30.41
N LEU A 563 19.60 10.73 -30.88
CA LEU A 563 19.72 12.18 -31.17
C LEU A 563 18.80 12.60 -32.33
N LEU A 564 18.24 11.64 -33.09
CA LEU A 564 17.22 11.93 -34.08
C LEU A 564 15.87 12.12 -33.39
N THR A 565 15.31 13.32 -33.49
CA THR A 565 13.92 13.59 -33.14
C THR A 565 12.97 12.83 -34.06
N LEU A 566 11.87 12.31 -33.50
CA LEU A 566 10.70 11.81 -34.22
C LEU A 566 9.75 13.01 -34.44
N PRO A 567 9.07 13.13 -35.60
CA PRO A 567 8.93 12.16 -36.70
C PRO A 567 10.13 12.08 -37.66
N VAL A 568 10.12 11.07 -38.54
CA VAL A 568 11.09 10.91 -39.63
C VAL A 568 11.17 12.20 -40.43
N TYR A 569 12.39 12.69 -40.67
CA TYR A 569 12.63 13.92 -41.42
C TYR A 569 12.03 13.79 -42.82
N LEU A 570 10.91 14.48 -43.02
CA LEU A 570 10.27 14.70 -44.30
C LEU A 570 10.49 16.16 -44.65
N VAL A 571 11.12 16.42 -45.78
CA VAL A 571 11.09 17.75 -46.38
C VAL A 571 9.64 17.99 -46.77
N SER A 572 8.94 18.90 -46.10
CA SER A 572 7.51 19.10 -46.40
C SER A 572 7.39 19.52 -47.87
N MET A 573 6.50 18.87 -48.62
CA MET A 573 6.25 19.25 -50.01
C MET A 573 5.78 20.71 -50.12
N GLU A 574 5.15 21.23 -49.06
CA GLU A 574 4.78 22.64 -48.90
C GLU A 574 5.99 23.58 -48.90
N SER A 575 7.10 23.18 -48.26
CA SER A 575 8.33 23.96 -48.26
C SER A 575 9.00 24.02 -49.63
N LEU A 576 8.65 23.15 -50.58
CA LEU A 576 9.15 23.14 -51.96
C LEU A 576 8.18 23.77 -52.97
N ASN A 577 6.98 24.19 -52.54
CA ASN A 577 5.99 24.78 -53.45
C ASN A 577 6.49 26.09 -54.10
N PHE A 578 7.39 26.83 -53.45
CA PHE A 578 8.03 28.03 -54.04
C PHE A 578 8.90 27.71 -55.27
N LEU A 579 9.27 26.45 -55.52
CA LEU A 579 9.98 26.03 -56.73
C LEU A 579 9.04 25.64 -57.87
N LYS A 580 7.80 25.22 -57.55
CA LYS A 580 6.77 24.87 -58.53
C LYS A 580 6.04 26.11 -59.05
N GLU A 581 5.89 27.13 -58.20
CA GLU A 581 5.56 28.48 -58.62
C GLU A 581 6.78 29.12 -59.29
N VAL A 582 7.08 28.72 -60.53
CA VAL A 582 7.84 29.60 -61.42
C VAL A 582 6.98 30.86 -61.52
N PRO A 583 7.43 32.03 -61.06
CA PRO A 583 6.68 33.25 -61.33
C PRO A 583 6.68 33.41 -62.84
N SER A 584 5.58 33.05 -63.50
CA SER A 584 5.26 33.59 -64.80
C SER A 584 5.04 35.08 -64.56
N PHE A 585 6.13 35.85 -64.54
CA PHE A 585 6.06 37.29 -64.47
C PHE A 585 5.31 37.73 -65.72
N ILE A 586 4.03 38.01 -65.57
CA ILE A 586 3.23 38.64 -66.61
C ILE A 586 3.79 40.06 -66.71
N ILE A 587 4.65 40.28 -67.69
CA ILE A 587 5.11 41.62 -68.05
C ILE A 587 3.84 42.38 -68.46
N PRO A 588 3.46 43.47 -67.78
CA PRO A 588 2.31 44.26 -68.20
C PRO A 588 2.47 44.66 -69.68
N ASP A 589 1.41 44.58 -70.48
CA ASP A 589 1.45 44.77 -71.94
C ASP A 589 2.08 46.12 -72.38
N GLU A 590 2.10 47.11 -71.48
CA GLU A 590 2.76 48.41 -71.64
C GLU A 590 4.28 48.34 -71.81
N PHE A 591 4.93 47.26 -71.35
CA PHE A 591 6.39 47.11 -71.34
C PHE A 591 6.93 46.07 -72.34
N GLN A 592 6.07 45.39 -73.09
CA GLN A 592 6.50 44.33 -74.03
C GLN A 592 7.25 44.88 -75.26
N ASN A 593 6.93 46.11 -75.70
CA ASN A 593 7.42 46.60 -76.99
C ASN A 593 8.35 47.84 -76.94
N LYS A 594 8.51 48.53 -75.80
CA LYS A 594 9.57 49.55 -75.58
C LYS A 594 9.98 49.63 -74.11
N LEU A 595 11.27 49.40 -73.84
CA LEU A 595 11.91 49.62 -72.54
C LEU A 595 12.02 51.12 -72.25
N VAL A 596 10.94 51.73 -71.79
CA VAL A 596 11.00 53.07 -71.19
C VAL A 596 11.29 52.90 -69.71
N VAL A 597 12.39 53.50 -69.22
CA VAL A 597 12.76 53.50 -67.80
C VAL A 597 11.76 54.37 -67.04
N SER A 598 10.60 53.80 -66.74
CA SER A 598 9.59 54.40 -65.86
C SER A 598 9.92 54.08 -64.40
N GLN A 599 9.57 54.99 -63.50
CA GLN A 599 9.62 54.78 -62.05
C GLN A 599 8.85 53.51 -61.63
N GLU A 600 7.81 53.15 -62.37
CA GLU A 600 6.99 51.95 -62.11
C GLU A 600 7.70 50.66 -62.55
N PHE A 601 8.46 50.69 -63.65
CA PHE A 601 9.27 49.56 -64.12
C PHE A 601 10.42 49.25 -63.14
N LEU A 602 11.10 50.27 -62.63
CA LEU A 602 12.14 50.10 -61.61
C LEU A 602 11.57 49.55 -60.29
N ARG A 603 10.35 49.96 -59.91
CA ARG A 603 9.64 49.38 -58.76
C ARG A 603 9.26 47.92 -58.99
N PHE A 604 8.81 47.55 -60.19
CA PHE A 604 8.54 46.17 -60.56
C PHE A 604 9.81 45.30 -60.51
N LEU A 605 10.91 45.77 -61.11
CA LEU A 605 12.21 45.09 -61.05
C LEU A 605 12.72 44.96 -59.61
N GLY A 606 12.51 46.00 -58.79
CA GLY A 606 12.81 45.96 -57.36
C GLY A 606 12.01 44.91 -56.61
N LYS A 607 10.73 44.73 -56.94
CA LYS A 607 9.90 43.65 -56.37
C LYS A 607 10.36 42.27 -56.81
N VAL A 608 10.65 42.08 -58.10
CA VAL A 608 11.15 40.82 -58.67
C VAL A 608 12.47 40.41 -58.01
N THR A 609 13.44 41.33 -57.95
CA THR A 609 14.76 41.06 -57.34
C THR A 609 14.64 40.72 -55.85
N LEU A 610 13.75 41.40 -55.13
CA LEU A 610 13.48 41.13 -53.71
C LEU A 610 12.83 39.74 -53.51
N GLU A 611 11.88 39.36 -54.36
CA GLU A 611 11.25 38.04 -54.32
C GLU A 611 12.22 36.91 -54.68
N THR A 612 13.06 37.10 -55.71
CA THR A 612 14.12 36.13 -56.03
C THR A 612 15.12 35.99 -54.89
N ARG A 613 15.48 37.09 -54.22
CA ARG A 613 16.39 37.06 -53.07
C ARG A 613 15.78 36.28 -51.91
N LYS A 614 14.51 36.54 -51.59
CA LYS A 614 13.76 35.78 -50.58
C LYS A 614 13.72 34.29 -50.88
N ASN A 615 13.53 33.89 -52.14
CA ASN A 615 13.52 32.49 -52.54
C ASN A 615 14.91 31.85 -52.43
N THR A 616 15.97 32.57 -52.78
CA THR A 616 17.36 32.08 -52.59
C THR A 616 17.72 31.91 -51.11
N GLU A 617 17.30 32.83 -50.24
CA GLU A 617 17.52 32.73 -48.80
C GLU A 617 16.76 31.53 -48.20
N LYS A 618 15.51 31.28 -48.64
CA LYS A 618 14.74 30.08 -48.26
C LYS A 618 15.42 28.78 -48.70
N LEU A 619 15.89 28.71 -49.95
CA LEU A 619 16.66 27.56 -50.45
C LEU A 619 17.90 27.29 -49.63
N HIS A 620 18.68 28.33 -49.35
CA HIS A 620 19.91 28.21 -48.58
C HIS A 620 19.63 27.65 -47.18
N ASN A 621 18.59 28.17 -46.50
CA ASN A 621 18.20 27.68 -45.18
C ASN A 621 17.75 26.19 -45.21
N LEU A 622 17.06 25.77 -46.27
CA LEU A 622 16.70 24.35 -46.45
C LEU A 622 17.94 23.47 -46.63
N VAL A 623 18.87 23.85 -47.49
CA VAL A 623 20.12 23.10 -47.72
C VAL A 623 20.94 23.00 -46.44
N VAL A 624 21.05 24.09 -45.67
CA VAL A 624 21.73 24.08 -44.37
C VAL A 624 21.03 23.15 -43.38
N SER A 625 19.69 23.12 -43.36
CA SER A 625 18.94 22.20 -42.50
C SER A 625 19.16 20.71 -42.87
N MET A 626 19.23 20.40 -44.17
CA MET A 626 19.53 19.06 -44.67
C MET A 626 20.93 18.61 -44.28
N TYR A 627 21.92 19.50 -44.46
CA TYR A 627 23.31 19.21 -44.11
C TYR A 627 23.46 18.95 -42.60
N ARG A 628 22.85 19.79 -41.76
CA ARG A 628 22.81 19.57 -40.30
C ARG A 628 22.16 18.24 -39.93
N ARG A 629 21.10 17.82 -40.65
CA ARG A 629 20.44 16.54 -40.41
C ARG A 629 21.32 15.35 -40.80
N LEU A 630 22.00 15.41 -41.94
CA LEU A 630 22.95 14.36 -42.36
C LEU A 630 24.08 14.19 -41.36
N GLU A 631 24.62 15.31 -40.85
CA GLU A 631 25.65 15.29 -39.82
C GLU A 631 25.16 14.63 -38.53
N LEU A 632 23.95 14.94 -38.09
CA LEU A 632 23.31 14.30 -36.93
C LEU A 632 23.12 12.79 -37.14
N GLN A 633 22.69 12.36 -38.34
CA GLN A 633 22.54 10.95 -38.68
C GLN A 633 23.87 10.19 -38.65
N GLY A 634 24.94 10.81 -39.17
CA GLY A 634 26.28 10.22 -39.12
C GLY A 634 26.78 10.02 -37.68
N ARG A 635 26.58 11.02 -36.82
CA ARG A 635 26.94 10.92 -35.39
C ARG A 635 26.12 9.85 -34.66
N GLU A 636 24.83 9.74 -34.99
CA GLU A 636 23.96 8.73 -34.41
C GLU A 636 24.35 7.31 -34.79
N PHE A 637 24.67 7.10 -36.06
CA PHE A 637 25.12 5.80 -36.54
C PHE A 637 26.37 5.30 -35.81
N MET A 638 27.36 6.19 -35.60
CA MET A 638 28.55 5.87 -34.81
C MET A 638 28.20 5.48 -33.37
N ARG A 639 27.30 6.23 -32.73
CA ARG A 639 26.84 5.92 -31.37
C ARG A 639 26.07 4.60 -31.28
N GLN A 640 25.31 4.22 -32.32
CA GLN A 640 24.64 2.91 -32.40
C GLN A 640 25.68 1.78 -32.46
N LEU A 641 26.72 1.92 -33.28
CA LEU A 641 27.79 0.93 -33.39
C LEU A 641 28.54 0.72 -32.07
N GLU A 642 28.90 1.82 -31.38
CA GLU A 642 29.53 1.76 -30.07
C GLU A 642 28.63 1.05 -29.04
N LYS A 643 27.33 1.36 -29.03
CA LYS A 643 26.39 0.72 -28.12
C LYS A 643 26.23 -0.77 -28.41
N LEU A 644 26.18 -1.16 -29.67
CA LEU A 644 26.15 -2.57 -30.07
C LEU A 644 27.39 -3.33 -29.60
N TYR A 645 28.57 -2.72 -29.67
CA TYR A 645 29.79 -3.31 -29.15
C TYR A 645 29.72 -3.51 -27.62
N VAL A 646 29.24 -2.51 -26.88
CA VAL A 646 29.03 -2.61 -25.43
C VAL A 646 28.01 -3.71 -25.10
N LEU A 647 26.90 -3.79 -25.84
CA LEU A 647 25.88 -4.81 -25.63
C LEU A 647 26.42 -6.21 -25.90
N LYS A 648 27.22 -6.38 -26.96
CA LYS A 648 27.91 -7.65 -27.25
C LYS A 648 28.80 -8.06 -26.08
N ASN A 649 29.64 -7.16 -25.57
CA ASN A 649 30.51 -7.44 -24.42
C ASN A 649 29.71 -7.79 -23.16
N LYS A 650 28.56 -7.13 -22.94
CA LYS A 650 27.66 -7.47 -21.83
C LYS A 650 27.07 -8.87 -21.99
N VAL A 651 26.60 -9.24 -23.19
CA VAL A 651 26.09 -10.58 -23.48
C VAL A 651 27.18 -11.62 -23.24
N ASP A 652 28.38 -11.39 -23.76
CA ASP A 652 29.53 -12.28 -23.54
C ASP A 652 29.85 -12.42 -22.04
N SER A 653 29.77 -11.34 -21.26
CA SER A 653 29.98 -11.37 -19.80
C SER A 653 28.87 -12.11 -19.02
N ILE A 654 27.64 -12.14 -19.54
CA ILE A 654 26.52 -12.87 -18.93
C ILE A 654 26.65 -14.36 -19.24
N VAL A 655 26.99 -14.69 -20.48
CA VAL A 655 27.26 -16.07 -20.91
C VAL A 655 28.47 -16.64 -20.20
N SER A 656 29.49 -15.84 -19.89
CA SER A 656 30.69 -16.27 -19.16
C SER A 656 30.48 -16.41 -17.65
N LYS A 657 29.37 -15.94 -17.07
CA LYS A 657 29.10 -16.11 -15.64
C LYS A 657 28.59 -17.54 -15.39
N ASN A 658 29.28 -18.28 -14.50
CA ASN A 658 28.99 -19.65 -14.04
C ASN A 658 27.66 -19.82 -13.27
N SER A 659 26.61 -19.12 -13.68
CA SER A 659 25.25 -19.22 -13.14
C SER A 659 24.71 -20.64 -13.21
N SER A 660 25.07 -21.42 -14.24
CA SER A 660 24.69 -22.83 -14.37
C SER A 660 25.32 -23.72 -13.32
N GLU A 661 26.55 -23.43 -12.88
CA GLU A 661 27.22 -24.21 -11.83
C GLU A 661 26.60 -23.89 -10.47
N ARG A 662 26.43 -22.60 -10.17
CA ARG A 662 25.74 -22.16 -8.94
C ARG A 662 24.33 -22.73 -8.82
N LEU A 663 23.59 -22.84 -9.93
CA LEU A 663 22.26 -23.43 -9.95
C LEU A 663 22.31 -24.94 -9.67
N LYS A 664 23.27 -25.67 -10.26
CA LYS A 664 23.51 -27.08 -9.94
C LYS A 664 23.88 -27.28 -8.47
N ASP A 665 24.72 -26.41 -7.91
CA ASP A 665 25.11 -26.45 -6.50
C ASP A 665 23.93 -26.16 -5.58
N ALA A 666 23.07 -25.20 -5.92
CA ALA A 666 21.84 -24.90 -5.19
C ALA A 666 20.87 -26.10 -5.19
N ILE A 667 20.69 -26.77 -6.33
CA ILE A 667 19.87 -27.99 -6.43
C ILE A 667 20.47 -29.11 -5.56
N ASN A 668 21.79 -29.27 -5.57
CA ASN A 668 22.47 -30.28 -4.75
C ASN A 668 22.31 -29.97 -3.26
N ASN A 669 22.43 -28.69 -2.87
CA ASN A 669 22.21 -28.25 -1.50
C ASN A 669 20.77 -28.48 -1.05
N GLN A 670 19.78 -28.18 -1.90
CA GLN A 670 18.37 -28.45 -1.62
C GLN A 670 18.12 -29.95 -1.39
N LYS A 671 18.67 -30.83 -2.24
CA LYS A 671 18.59 -32.28 -2.06
C LYS A 671 19.23 -32.73 -0.73
N ASN A 672 20.33 -32.10 -0.32
CA ASN A 672 21.00 -32.42 0.93
C ASN A 672 20.19 -31.94 2.15
N LEU A 673 19.59 -30.76 2.08
CA LEU A 673 18.71 -30.23 3.14
C LEU A 673 17.45 -31.07 3.28
N GLN A 674 16.84 -31.48 2.17
CA GLN A 674 15.66 -32.36 2.18
C GLN A 674 15.97 -33.69 2.89
N LYS A 675 17.10 -34.33 2.57
CA LYS A 675 17.55 -35.55 3.28
C LYS A 675 17.74 -35.31 4.78
N ARG A 676 18.23 -34.13 5.16
CA ARG A 676 18.46 -33.78 6.57
C ARG A 676 17.15 -33.54 7.31
N ALA A 677 16.18 -32.89 6.66
CA ALA A 677 14.82 -32.73 7.16
C ALA A 677 14.13 -34.09 7.35
N ASP A 678 14.23 -34.99 6.35
CA ASP A 678 13.68 -36.35 6.45
C ASP A 678 14.28 -37.13 7.62
N GLN A 679 15.59 -36.99 7.88
CA GLN A 679 16.25 -37.63 9.02
C GLN A 679 15.77 -37.09 10.36
N ILE A 680 15.51 -35.78 10.47
CA ILE A 680 14.98 -35.16 11.68
C ILE A 680 13.53 -35.59 11.89
N LEU A 681 12.70 -35.57 10.84
CA LEU A 681 11.33 -36.08 10.88
C LEU A 681 11.29 -37.55 11.33
N GLN A 682 12.16 -38.41 10.78
CA GLN A 682 12.27 -39.80 11.23
C GLN A 682 12.69 -39.93 12.70
N LYS A 683 13.55 -39.05 13.21
CA LYS A 683 13.93 -39.04 14.63
C LYS A 683 12.79 -38.58 15.53
N LEU A 684 12.04 -37.56 15.11
CA LEU A 684 10.89 -37.03 15.83
C LEU A 684 9.74 -38.05 15.88
N ILE A 685 9.47 -38.75 14.77
CA ILE A 685 8.52 -39.87 14.69
C ILE A 685 8.94 -41.00 15.64
N LYS A 686 10.23 -41.30 15.75
CA LYS A 686 10.73 -42.34 16.68
C LYS A 686 10.65 -41.91 18.15
N SER A 687 10.71 -40.62 18.46
CA SER A 687 10.63 -40.11 19.83
C SER A 687 9.20 -39.89 20.32
N HIS A 688 8.26 -39.59 19.42
CA HIS A 688 6.86 -39.35 19.77
C HIS A 688 5.96 -40.49 19.28
N SER A 689 5.43 -41.23 20.25
CA SER A 689 4.37 -42.27 20.19
C SER A 689 4.84 -43.75 20.08
N PRO A 690 4.50 -44.61 21.07
CA PRO A 690 4.72 -46.06 21.02
C PRO A 690 3.62 -46.84 20.28
N THR A 691 2.56 -46.17 19.80
CA THR A 691 1.44 -46.80 19.09
C THR A 691 1.34 -46.28 17.66
N LEU A 692 1.49 -47.19 16.69
CA LEU A 692 1.37 -46.93 15.26
C LEU A 692 -0.03 -46.44 14.88
N SER A 693 -0.11 -45.28 14.23
CA SER A 693 -1.34 -44.73 13.65
C SER A 693 -1.83 -45.58 12.46
N ASP A 694 -3.12 -45.58 12.17
CA ASP A 694 -3.68 -46.33 11.04
C ASP A 694 -3.18 -45.83 9.67
N ASN A 695 -2.84 -44.55 9.57
CA ASN A 695 -2.18 -44.00 8.38
C ASN A 695 -0.73 -44.48 8.26
N GLU A 696 -0.03 -44.69 9.38
CA GLU A 696 1.31 -45.25 9.37
C GLU A 696 1.29 -46.72 8.95
N LYS A 697 0.31 -47.51 9.39
CA LYS A 697 0.14 -48.90 8.93
C LYS A 697 -0.06 -48.97 7.42
N LYS A 698 -0.92 -48.10 6.86
CA LYS A 698 -1.12 -48.00 5.40
C LYS A 698 0.17 -47.62 4.69
N TRP A 699 0.91 -46.64 5.21
CA TRP A 699 2.21 -46.23 4.66
C TRP A 699 3.26 -47.36 4.71
N PHE A 700 3.32 -48.13 5.80
CA PHE A 700 4.19 -49.31 5.90
C PHE A 700 3.83 -50.38 4.88
N ASP A 701 2.54 -50.59 4.62
CA ASP A 701 2.10 -51.55 3.60
C ASP A 701 2.39 -51.07 2.18
N GLU A 702 2.32 -49.77 1.92
CA GLU A 702 2.80 -49.17 0.67
C GLU A 702 4.32 -49.29 0.52
N LEU A 703 5.10 -49.03 1.57
CA LEU A 703 6.55 -49.23 1.57
C LEU A 703 6.93 -50.69 1.30
N LYS A 704 6.21 -51.65 1.91
CA LYS A 704 6.40 -53.08 1.60
C LYS A 704 6.07 -53.37 0.13
N ARG A 705 4.96 -52.82 -0.40
CA ARG A 705 4.57 -52.99 -1.81
C ARG A 705 5.63 -52.42 -2.75
N ILE A 706 6.16 -51.22 -2.46
CA ILE A 706 7.23 -50.59 -3.24
C ILE A 706 8.52 -51.41 -3.13
N LYS A 707 8.88 -51.87 -1.93
CA LYS A 707 10.05 -52.74 -1.71
C LYS A 707 9.96 -54.05 -2.50
N MET A 708 8.79 -54.66 -2.56
CA MET A 708 8.56 -55.85 -3.39
C MET A 708 8.65 -55.56 -4.89
N LYS A 709 8.19 -54.38 -5.34
CA LYS A 709 8.34 -53.95 -6.74
C LYS A 709 9.79 -53.63 -7.11
N THR A 710 10.62 -53.15 -6.19
CA THR A 710 12.02 -52.80 -6.45
C THR A 710 12.98 -54.00 -6.28
N TYR A 711 12.85 -54.75 -5.18
CA TYR A 711 13.76 -55.85 -4.80
C TYR A 711 13.20 -57.27 -5.01
N GLY A 712 11.94 -57.42 -5.41
CA GLY A 712 11.39 -58.74 -5.71
C GLY A 712 12.09 -59.40 -6.91
N SER A 713 11.94 -60.73 -7.03
CA SER A 713 12.50 -61.59 -8.10
C SER A 713 11.92 -61.38 -9.51
N ARG A 714 11.14 -60.30 -9.69
CA ARG A 714 10.71 -59.74 -10.99
C ARG A 714 10.73 -58.21 -10.96
N GLY A 715 11.45 -57.66 -9.99
CA GLY A 715 11.46 -56.24 -9.66
C GLY A 715 12.31 -55.43 -10.63
N PHE A 716 12.26 -54.11 -10.46
CA PHE A 716 12.98 -53.19 -11.32
C PHE A 716 14.50 -53.43 -11.34
N ASN A 717 15.10 -53.89 -10.24
CA ASN A 717 16.54 -54.14 -10.17
C ASN A 717 17.01 -55.28 -11.11
N GLU A 718 16.27 -56.39 -11.16
CA GLU A 718 16.59 -57.47 -12.09
C GLU A 718 16.35 -57.08 -13.55
N LYS A 719 15.30 -56.29 -13.81
CA LYS A 719 15.06 -55.73 -15.14
C LYS A 719 16.19 -54.82 -15.58
N ILE A 720 16.67 -53.93 -14.70
CA ILE A 720 17.81 -53.06 -14.97
C ILE A 720 19.07 -53.89 -15.25
N LEU A 721 19.33 -54.94 -14.47
CA LEU A 721 20.46 -55.85 -14.70
C LEU A 721 20.34 -56.63 -16.02
N SER A 722 19.12 -57.02 -16.41
CA SER A 722 18.90 -57.69 -17.70
C SER A 722 19.07 -56.72 -18.87
N LEU A 723 18.59 -55.48 -18.73
CA LEU A 723 18.74 -54.43 -19.73
C LEU A 723 20.18 -53.96 -19.85
N SER A 724 20.93 -53.86 -18.75
CA SER A 724 22.35 -53.51 -18.80
C SER A 724 23.15 -54.57 -19.53
N LYS A 725 22.87 -55.85 -19.31
CA LYS A 725 23.48 -56.97 -20.05
C LYS A 725 23.12 -56.94 -21.54
N GLN A 726 21.85 -56.65 -21.88
CA GLN A 726 21.43 -56.50 -23.27
C GLN A 726 22.10 -55.30 -23.94
N PHE A 727 22.22 -54.17 -23.24
CA PHE A 727 22.90 -52.98 -23.73
C PHE A 727 24.39 -53.23 -23.96
N GLU A 728 25.06 -53.94 -23.04
CA GLU A 728 26.46 -54.35 -23.20
C GLU A 728 26.65 -55.30 -24.38
N ALA A 729 25.73 -56.26 -24.59
CA ALA A 729 25.75 -57.14 -25.76
C ALA A 729 25.61 -56.35 -27.07
N ILE A 730 24.65 -55.43 -27.17
CA ILE A 730 24.45 -54.57 -28.35
C ILE A 730 25.66 -53.66 -28.60
N LYS A 731 26.30 -53.17 -27.54
CA LYS A 731 27.52 -52.35 -27.65
C LYS A 731 28.68 -53.17 -28.22
N LEU A 732 28.82 -54.43 -27.81
CA LEU A 732 29.82 -55.36 -28.34
C LEU A 732 29.51 -55.76 -29.79
N GLU A 733 28.24 -56.00 -30.13
CA GLU A 733 27.81 -56.26 -31.51
C GLU A 733 28.07 -55.05 -32.43
N ARG A 734 27.82 -53.81 -31.99
CA ARG A 734 28.18 -52.61 -32.75
C ARG A 734 29.69 -52.40 -32.89
N ALA A 735 30.48 -52.84 -31.92
CA ALA A 735 31.94 -52.80 -32.00
C ALA A 735 32.47 -53.84 -33.01
N HIS A 736 31.87 -55.03 -33.07
CA HIS A 736 32.19 -56.06 -34.06
C HIS A 736 31.64 -55.76 -35.48
N ASN A 737 30.47 -55.13 -35.59
CA ASN A 737 29.84 -54.76 -36.87
C ASN A 737 30.32 -53.41 -37.44
N LYS A 738 31.40 -52.83 -36.93
CA LYS A 738 32.22 -51.90 -37.71
C LYS A 738 33.27 -52.72 -38.46
N PRO A 739 32.98 -53.26 -39.67
CA PRO A 739 34.07 -53.70 -40.52
C PRO A 739 34.97 -52.50 -40.76
N ALA A 740 36.28 -52.74 -40.83
CA ALA A 740 37.25 -51.76 -41.26
C ALA A 740 36.85 -51.24 -42.65
N ILE A 741 36.11 -50.12 -42.69
CA ILE A 741 35.89 -49.37 -43.92
C ILE A 741 37.20 -48.64 -44.18
N ASP A 742 38.00 -49.24 -45.06
CA ASP A 742 39.22 -48.69 -45.64
C ASP A 742 39.05 -47.20 -45.97
N LEU A 743 39.98 -46.39 -45.45
CA LEU A 743 40.05 -44.94 -45.65
C LEU A 743 40.32 -44.51 -47.11
N SER A 744 40.34 -45.42 -48.08
CA SER A 744 40.64 -45.15 -49.49
C SER A 744 39.40 -44.98 -50.38
N SER A 745 38.18 -45.08 -49.84
CA SER A 745 36.93 -44.95 -50.61
C SER A 745 35.98 -43.87 -50.07
N LYS A 746 36.53 -42.73 -49.60
CA LYS A 746 35.72 -41.58 -49.13
C LYS A 746 35.22 -40.65 -50.25
N ASP A 747 35.69 -40.80 -51.48
CA ASP A 747 35.39 -39.82 -52.55
C ASP A 747 34.05 -40.06 -53.29
N LYS A 748 33.24 -41.05 -52.90
CA LYS A 748 31.98 -41.35 -53.61
C LYS A 748 30.72 -41.49 -52.77
N LEU A 749 30.77 -41.29 -51.45
CA LEU A 749 29.58 -41.34 -50.59
C LEU A 749 29.64 -40.29 -49.49
N HIS A 750 29.53 -39.02 -49.89
CA HIS A 750 28.83 -37.92 -49.23
C HIS A 750 29.31 -36.64 -49.91
N GLU A 751 28.48 -36.05 -50.77
CA GLU A 751 28.61 -34.60 -51.00
C GLU A 751 28.55 -33.94 -49.61
N PRO A 752 29.58 -33.16 -49.20
CA PRO A 752 29.51 -32.44 -47.94
C PRO A 752 28.32 -31.51 -48.05
N VAL A 753 27.32 -31.71 -47.18
CA VAL A 753 26.13 -30.85 -47.08
C VAL A 753 26.62 -29.41 -47.15
N THR A 754 26.21 -28.70 -48.19
CA THR A 754 26.76 -27.37 -48.47
C THR A 754 26.42 -26.44 -47.32
N MET A 755 27.29 -25.48 -46.98
CA MET A 755 27.03 -24.53 -45.88
C MET A 755 25.69 -23.79 -46.03
N SER A 756 25.21 -23.62 -47.27
CA SER A 756 23.86 -23.13 -47.57
C SER A 756 22.76 -24.10 -47.10
N GLN A 757 22.88 -25.40 -47.36
CA GLN A 757 21.96 -26.44 -46.87
C GLN A 757 21.97 -26.52 -45.34
N ILE A 758 23.14 -26.40 -44.69
CA ILE A 758 23.23 -26.37 -43.22
C ILE A 758 22.54 -25.13 -42.64
N ASN A 759 22.74 -23.96 -43.24
CA ASN A 759 22.07 -22.73 -42.81
C ASN A 759 20.54 -22.80 -43.04
N GLN A 760 20.10 -23.42 -44.14
CA GLN A 760 18.67 -23.69 -44.37
C GLN A 760 18.11 -24.64 -43.33
N ILE A 761 18.79 -25.75 -43.03
CA ILE A 761 18.39 -26.68 -41.97
C ILE A 761 18.35 -25.97 -40.62
N ARG A 762 19.32 -25.09 -40.32
CA ARG A 762 19.35 -24.32 -39.06
C ARG A 762 18.18 -23.36 -38.95
N LEU A 763 17.87 -22.62 -40.02
CA LEU A 763 16.69 -21.75 -40.07
C LEU A 763 15.40 -22.55 -39.86
N ILE A 764 15.27 -23.70 -40.53
CA ILE A 764 14.12 -24.59 -40.34
C ILE A 764 14.07 -25.10 -38.89
N LEU A 765 15.20 -25.48 -38.29
CA LEU A 765 15.24 -25.94 -36.90
C LEU A 765 14.86 -24.82 -35.92
N ASP A 766 15.32 -23.60 -36.14
CA ASP A 766 14.96 -22.43 -35.31
C ASP A 766 13.46 -22.12 -35.44
N GLU A 767 12.89 -22.20 -36.65
CA GLU A 767 11.44 -22.09 -36.88
C GLU A 767 10.67 -23.21 -36.16
N GLN A 768 11.15 -24.46 -36.24
CA GLN A 768 10.54 -25.59 -35.53
C GLN A 768 10.63 -25.42 -34.01
N GLU A 769 11.74 -24.92 -33.47
CA GLU A 769 11.88 -24.65 -32.04
C GLU A 769 10.92 -23.55 -31.57
N GLN A 770 10.72 -22.51 -32.39
CA GLN A 770 9.68 -21.50 -32.16
C GLN A 770 8.28 -22.12 -32.20
N HIS A 771 7.98 -22.98 -33.17
CA HIS A 771 6.70 -23.67 -33.22
C HIS A 771 6.50 -24.62 -32.02
N ILE A 772 7.55 -25.32 -31.57
CA ILE A 772 7.51 -26.21 -30.40
C ILE A 772 7.30 -25.40 -29.11
N SER A 773 8.00 -24.28 -28.94
CA SER A 773 7.80 -23.42 -27.76
C SER A 773 6.41 -22.78 -27.74
N GLN A 774 5.90 -22.34 -28.89
CA GLN A 774 4.54 -21.83 -29.04
C GLN A 774 3.51 -22.93 -28.76
N THR A 775 3.66 -24.12 -29.32
CA THR A 775 2.74 -25.25 -29.05
C THR A 775 2.81 -25.69 -27.61
N LYS A 776 3.99 -25.73 -26.99
CA LYS A 776 4.17 -26.01 -25.55
C LYS A 776 3.47 -24.96 -24.69
N SER A 777 3.58 -23.68 -25.02
CA SER A 777 2.86 -22.62 -24.29
C SER A 777 1.35 -22.71 -24.48
N LYS A 778 0.87 -23.04 -25.69
CA LYS A 778 -0.55 -23.30 -25.97
C LYS A 778 -1.05 -24.53 -25.23
N LEU A 779 -0.29 -25.62 -25.19
CA LEU A 779 -0.61 -26.82 -24.43
C LEU A 779 -0.63 -26.55 -22.93
N LYS A 780 0.29 -25.74 -22.41
CA LYS A 780 0.24 -25.29 -21.00
C LYS A 780 -1.04 -24.48 -20.73
N LYS A 781 -1.38 -23.52 -21.60
CA LYS A 781 -2.63 -22.76 -21.48
C LYS A 781 -3.86 -23.66 -21.55
N LEU A 782 -3.88 -24.61 -22.49
CA LEU A 782 -4.97 -25.59 -22.62
C LEU A 782 -5.04 -26.55 -21.45
N SER A 783 -3.91 -27.00 -20.90
CA SER A 783 -3.85 -27.81 -19.68
C SER A 783 -4.42 -27.05 -18.49
N ASN A 784 -4.09 -25.76 -18.36
CA ASN A 784 -4.64 -24.91 -17.32
C ASN A 784 -6.16 -24.74 -17.49
N ILE A 785 -6.63 -24.55 -18.73
CA ILE A 785 -8.07 -24.42 -19.04
C ILE A 785 -8.82 -25.75 -18.87
N LEU A 786 -8.22 -26.88 -19.22
CA LEU A 786 -8.79 -28.22 -19.07
C LEU A 786 -8.82 -28.65 -17.61
N GLY A 787 -7.78 -28.34 -16.83
CA GLY A 787 -7.80 -28.50 -15.37
C GLY A 787 -8.97 -27.73 -14.76
N ALA A 788 -9.17 -26.48 -15.17
CA ALA A 788 -10.32 -25.68 -14.77
C ALA A 788 -11.68 -26.23 -15.28
N LYS A 789 -11.70 -27.02 -16.38
CA LYS A 789 -12.92 -27.61 -16.95
C LYS A 789 -13.27 -29.00 -16.39
N SER A 790 -12.28 -29.82 -16.04
CA SER A 790 -12.52 -31.09 -15.33
C SER A 790 -13.15 -30.85 -13.97
N GLU A 791 -12.78 -29.75 -13.31
CA GLU A 791 -13.42 -29.30 -12.08
C GLU A 791 -14.90 -28.92 -12.32
N ILE A 792 -15.25 -28.32 -13.46
CA ILE A 792 -16.65 -27.99 -13.81
C ILE A 792 -17.46 -29.25 -14.15
N MET A 793 -16.87 -30.29 -14.76
CA MET A 793 -17.58 -31.54 -15.07
C MET A 793 -17.63 -32.56 -13.92
N GLU A 794 -16.82 -32.43 -12.87
CA GLU A 794 -17.00 -33.20 -11.62
C GLU A 794 -18.03 -32.54 -10.66
N ILE A 795 -18.47 -31.31 -10.98
CA ILE A 795 -19.52 -30.57 -10.25
C ILE A 795 -20.93 -30.81 -10.84
N PHE A 796 -21.03 -31.39 -12.03
CA PHE A 796 -22.28 -31.94 -12.60
C PHE A 796 -22.28 -33.46 -12.50
#